data_AF-A0A935I076-F1
#
_entry.id   AF-A0A935I076-F1
#
_cell.length_a   1.000
_cell.length_b   1.000
_cell.length_c   1.000
_cell.angle_alpha   90.00
_cell.angle_beta   90.00
_cell.angle_gamma   90.00
#
_symmetry.space_group_name_H-M   'P 1'
#
loop_
_entity.id
_entity.type
_entity.pdbx_description
1 polymer ?
#
loop_
_entity_poly.entity_id
_entity_poly.type
_entity_poly.pdbx_seq_one_letter_code
_entity_poly.pdbx_strand_id
1 'polypeptide(L)'
;MDSICRKRRNGRVARTTNGGVTWDPAIVLNSTPANHFAQGHDVAVAPNGNVFVSWTAGSSTSPFTEDYVGIAKSTNGGLNYVATENAFDVNGSRSSSFNGWGIRTNGFARIDIDKSGGPRNGWIYIVSSEINRAPAGADADVVIHWSSDNGTTWSNPGVRVNQDALNNGKVQYFPAINVDDAGGVNVVYYDNRNFPSSGDSCSVFISRSLDGGLTWTDIEAADHHFKPKNLPGINTMGDYISITSGNGKLWPVWMDDKAGPGVQFNIWTTSVQIATYPLNTFNLQTPSAGSRIVSFPNSNTQYGFTWDTSASTASYKWVFGSPTTSPRKITLPGSGNQLNVTAGQLDNILAGIGLAQGDSLVGQWDVWAFRNNQTNDSLKASNGPRSITLKRGVPSLTAFNLNSPPSGTTITTSVFNNSQININWTRSGAGVTYKWKFGNPTISTIRLSVPANNSGYDTSLTLINNALDGILSGLGLNPGDSLVGQWSVWAYNATDSLKASQNYALTLKRQAKGDVIIAYDSTVTACRTSRDSVANNLSNLGVTFDLYNRKGNTGTESISFRGYKKVIVLGEGTSIMSNILKDSLKSYLAAGTASVKSKLIIFGEDVGYHLDRTGSTYIDTTFARGSLGFSFIADRPGTLGTRGLIGVTTNPNVADSTAGP
;
A
#
# COMPACT_ATOMS: atom_id res chain seq x y z
N MET A 1 -2.34 -27.85 4.16
CA MET A 1 -1.55 -28.81 4.94
C MET A 1 -1.91 -28.56 6.40
N ASP A 2 -2.56 -29.41 7.19
CA ASP A 2 -2.61 -30.86 7.27
C ASP A 2 -4.04 -31.41 7.38
N SER A 3 -4.41 -32.29 6.45
CA SER A 3 -5.59 -33.18 6.52
C SER A 3 -5.20 -34.62 6.88
N ILE A 4 -4.03 -34.84 7.50
CA ILE A 4 -3.56 -36.16 7.91
C ILE A 4 -3.90 -36.37 9.39
N CYS A 5 -4.86 -37.25 9.66
CA CYS A 5 -5.13 -37.98 10.91
C CYS A 5 -4.64 -37.29 12.20
N ARG A 6 -5.45 -36.36 12.76
CA ARG A 6 -5.18 -35.74 14.07
C ARG A 6 -5.49 -36.74 15.21
N LYS A 7 -4.61 -37.73 15.39
CA LYS A 7 -4.58 -38.62 16.59
C LYS A 7 -4.43 -37.77 17.87
N ARG A 8 -4.76 -38.34 19.04
CA ARG A 8 -4.59 -37.73 20.38
C ARG A 8 -3.26 -36.96 20.46
N ARG A 9 -3.32 -35.63 20.54
CA ARG A 9 -2.14 -34.78 20.72
C ARG A 9 -2.15 -34.23 22.14
N ASN A 10 -1.09 -34.55 22.88
CA ASN A 10 -0.79 -33.94 24.17
C ASN A 10 0.16 -32.75 23.94
N GLY A 11 0.04 -31.75 24.80
CA GLY A 11 1.01 -30.67 24.92
C GLY A 11 2.39 -31.20 25.32
N ARG A 12 3.43 -30.50 24.88
CA ARG A 12 4.80 -30.75 25.30
C ARG A 12 5.47 -29.43 25.63
N VAL A 13 6.34 -29.45 26.62
CA VAL A 13 7.14 -28.29 27.03
C VAL A 13 8.59 -28.70 27.20
N ALA A 14 9.51 -27.81 26.84
CA ALA A 14 10.92 -27.89 27.17
C ALA A 14 11.30 -26.63 27.94
N ARG A 15 12.35 -26.70 28.75
CA ARG A 15 12.84 -25.55 29.53
C ARG A 15 14.34 -25.37 29.35
N THR A 16 14.82 -24.20 29.74
CA THR A 16 16.23 -23.83 29.80
C THR A 16 16.52 -23.14 31.13
N THR A 17 17.71 -23.38 31.69
CA THR A 17 18.19 -22.74 32.93
C THR A 17 19.43 -21.88 32.71
N ASN A 18 19.88 -21.73 31.47
CA ASN A 18 21.11 -21.04 31.08
C ASN A 18 20.87 -19.95 30.03
N GLY A 19 19.71 -19.28 30.08
CA GLY A 19 19.39 -18.19 29.16
C GLY A 19 19.13 -18.64 27.72
N GLY A 20 18.71 -19.89 27.50
CA GLY A 20 18.36 -20.41 26.17
C GLY A 20 19.50 -21.05 25.40
N VAL A 21 20.69 -21.21 25.99
CA VAL A 21 21.85 -21.85 25.33
C VAL A 21 21.60 -23.34 25.08
N THR A 22 21.04 -24.05 26.07
CA THR A 22 20.60 -25.44 25.91
C THR A 22 19.21 -25.66 26.52
N TRP A 23 18.50 -26.65 26.00
CA TRP A 23 17.14 -27.02 26.41
C TRP A 23 17.10 -28.46 26.92
N ASP A 24 16.35 -28.67 28.00
CA ASP A 24 16.02 -30.00 28.49
C ASP A 24 15.16 -30.76 27.45
N PRO A 25 15.17 -32.11 27.44
CA PRO A 25 14.25 -32.89 26.63
C PRO A 25 12.78 -32.50 26.89
N ALA A 26 11.97 -32.42 25.83
CA ALA A 26 10.57 -32.04 25.95
C ALA A 26 9.77 -33.09 26.74
N ILE A 27 9.08 -32.64 27.80
CA ILE A 27 8.19 -33.47 28.60
C ILE A 27 6.73 -33.30 28.14
N VAL A 28 5.93 -34.34 28.36
CA VAL A 28 4.49 -34.31 28.06
C VAL A 28 3.76 -33.59 29.19
N LEU A 29 2.96 -32.58 28.86
CA LEU A 29 2.27 -31.73 29.85
C LEU A 29 1.01 -32.38 30.41
N ASN A 30 0.24 -33.03 29.53
CA ASN A 30 -1.12 -33.46 29.83
C ASN A 30 -1.39 -34.84 29.20
N SER A 31 -2.44 -35.52 29.67
CA SER A 31 -2.93 -36.79 29.14
C SER A 31 -4.31 -36.56 28.54
N THR A 32 -4.35 -35.97 27.35
CA THR A 32 -5.60 -35.53 26.71
C THR A 32 -6.63 -36.68 26.69
N PRO A 33 -7.84 -36.46 27.25
CA PRO A 33 -8.94 -37.41 27.22
C PRO A 33 -9.25 -37.98 25.83
N ALA A 34 -9.88 -39.15 25.81
CA ALA A 34 -10.34 -39.75 24.55
C ALA A 34 -11.29 -38.80 23.81
N ASN A 35 -11.28 -38.90 22.47
CA ASN A 35 -12.07 -38.06 21.56
C ASN A 35 -11.74 -36.55 21.60
N HIS A 36 -10.59 -36.18 22.17
CA HIS A 36 -10.12 -34.80 22.21
C HIS A 36 -8.66 -34.68 21.73
N PHE A 37 -8.24 -33.46 21.41
CA PHE A 37 -6.84 -33.09 21.20
C PHE A 37 -6.55 -31.75 21.90
N ALA A 38 -5.35 -31.59 22.49
CA ALA A 38 -4.92 -30.34 23.09
C ALA A 38 -4.30 -29.40 22.04
N GLN A 39 -4.71 -28.14 22.00
CA GLN A 39 -4.18 -27.13 21.08
C GLN A 39 -4.29 -25.72 21.68
N GLY A 40 -3.47 -24.79 21.18
CA GLY A 40 -3.47 -23.39 21.61
C GLY A 40 -2.83 -23.23 22.98
N HIS A 41 -1.68 -23.87 23.19
CA HIS A 41 -0.99 -23.78 24.48
C HIS A 41 -0.45 -22.35 24.67
N ASP A 42 -0.70 -21.76 25.82
CA ASP A 42 -0.16 -20.46 26.22
C ASP A 42 0.38 -20.54 27.65
N VAL A 43 1.34 -19.70 28.01
CA VAL A 43 2.12 -19.82 29.24
C VAL A 43 2.24 -18.51 30.00
N ALA A 44 2.08 -18.58 31.32
CA ALA A 44 2.32 -17.46 32.22
C ALA A 44 3.06 -17.91 33.49
N VAL A 45 3.79 -16.99 34.10
CA VAL A 45 4.53 -17.21 35.34
C VAL A 45 3.93 -16.35 36.43
N ALA A 46 3.59 -16.93 37.56
CA ALA A 46 3.05 -16.22 38.71
C ALA A 46 4.16 -15.52 39.52
N PRO A 47 3.82 -14.52 40.36
CA PRO A 47 4.81 -13.80 41.21
C PRO A 47 5.66 -14.71 42.11
N ASN A 48 5.15 -15.89 42.48
CA ASN A 48 5.85 -16.88 43.30
C ASN A 48 6.76 -17.84 42.49
N GLY A 49 6.89 -17.64 41.17
CA GLY A 49 7.70 -18.47 40.29
C GLY A 49 6.99 -19.74 39.78
N ASN A 50 5.73 -19.98 40.15
CA ASN A 50 4.94 -21.06 39.55
C ASN A 50 4.71 -20.78 38.07
N VAL A 51 4.85 -21.80 37.23
CA VAL A 51 4.61 -21.72 35.78
C VAL A 51 3.28 -22.40 35.47
N PHE A 52 2.43 -21.73 34.71
CA PHE A 52 1.14 -22.23 34.28
C PHE A 52 1.10 -22.30 32.76
N VAL A 53 0.63 -23.43 32.24
CA VAL A 53 0.36 -23.62 30.80
C VAL A 53 -1.11 -23.95 30.63
N SER A 54 -1.85 -23.13 29.89
CA SER A 54 -3.24 -23.40 29.52
C SER A 54 -3.32 -23.97 28.11
N TRP A 55 -4.36 -24.76 27.82
CA TRP A 55 -4.70 -25.17 26.46
C TRP A 55 -6.21 -25.32 26.32
N THR A 56 -6.67 -25.33 25.07
CA THR A 56 -8.02 -25.80 24.76
C THR A 56 -7.99 -27.25 24.32
N ALA A 57 -9.00 -28.01 24.72
CA ALA A 57 -9.24 -29.35 24.21
C ALA A 57 -10.35 -29.32 23.15
N GLY A 58 -9.97 -29.54 21.90
CA GLY A 58 -10.92 -29.63 20.79
C GLY A 58 -11.45 -31.05 20.63
N SER A 59 -12.73 -31.19 20.28
CA SER A 59 -13.32 -32.47 19.86
C SER A 59 -12.52 -33.06 18.69
N SER A 60 -12.26 -34.36 18.68
CA SER A 60 -11.59 -35.04 17.57
C SER A 60 -12.47 -35.18 16.32
N THR A 61 -13.72 -34.75 16.39
CA THR A 61 -14.69 -34.80 15.29
C THR A 61 -14.96 -33.39 14.76
N SER A 62 -15.00 -33.24 13.44
CA SER A 62 -15.35 -31.97 12.78
C SER A 62 -16.67 -31.42 13.33
N PRO A 63 -16.77 -30.12 13.67
CA PRO A 63 -15.85 -29.02 13.30
C PRO A 63 -14.66 -28.80 14.25
N PHE A 64 -14.38 -29.76 15.14
CA PHE A 64 -13.25 -29.74 16.07
C PHE A 64 -13.32 -28.64 17.13
N THR A 65 -14.54 -28.26 17.51
CA THR A 65 -14.85 -27.23 18.51
C THR A 65 -14.11 -27.47 19.82
N GLU A 66 -13.56 -26.40 20.40
CA GLU A 66 -13.01 -26.41 21.75
C GLU A 66 -14.13 -26.66 22.78
N ASP A 67 -13.96 -27.66 23.64
CA ASP A 67 -14.97 -28.16 24.59
C ASP A 67 -14.64 -27.80 26.05
N TYR A 68 -13.35 -27.72 26.39
CA TYR A 68 -12.89 -27.25 27.70
C TYR A 68 -11.50 -26.65 27.63
N VAL A 69 -11.14 -25.92 28.68
CA VAL A 69 -9.77 -25.44 28.91
C VAL A 69 -9.12 -26.34 29.97
N GLY A 70 -7.91 -26.80 29.67
CA GLY A 70 -7.04 -27.48 30.64
C GLY A 70 -5.91 -26.58 31.10
N ILE A 71 -5.36 -26.87 32.28
CA ILE A 71 -4.21 -26.16 32.84
C ILE A 71 -3.19 -27.12 33.44
N ALA A 72 -1.91 -26.83 33.23
CA ALA A 72 -0.80 -27.54 33.82
C ALA A 72 0.03 -26.57 34.65
N LYS A 73 0.38 -26.98 35.87
CA LYS A 73 1.10 -26.16 36.84
C LYS A 73 2.43 -26.78 37.20
N SER A 74 3.48 -25.97 37.23
CA SER A 74 4.79 -26.30 37.77
C SER A 74 5.12 -25.40 38.95
N THR A 75 5.64 -25.99 40.02
CA THR A 75 6.11 -25.28 41.23
C THR A 75 7.64 -25.29 41.37
N ASN A 76 8.35 -25.76 40.34
CA ASN A 76 9.80 -25.98 40.36
C ASN A 76 10.49 -25.48 39.08
N GLY A 77 10.01 -24.37 38.54
CA GLY A 77 10.61 -23.73 37.35
C GLY A 77 10.51 -24.60 36.10
N GLY A 78 9.40 -25.31 35.92
CA GLY A 78 9.11 -26.10 34.74
C GLY A 78 9.77 -27.48 34.67
N LEU A 79 10.38 -27.98 35.77
CA LEU A 79 10.99 -29.32 35.79
C LEU A 79 9.93 -30.41 35.63
N ASN A 80 8.80 -30.27 36.32
CA ASN A 80 7.63 -31.12 36.14
C ASN A 80 6.33 -30.30 36.25
N TYR A 81 5.25 -30.89 35.74
CA TYR A 81 3.93 -30.28 35.72
C TYR A 81 2.88 -31.25 36.24
N VAL A 82 1.86 -30.71 36.90
CA VAL A 82 0.62 -31.40 37.24
C VAL A 82 -0.50 -30.79 36.42
N ALA A 83 -1.19 -31.60 35.63
CA ALA A 83 -2.29 -31.17 34.76
C ALA A 83 -3.65 -31.42 35.41
N THR A 84 -4.52 -30.42 35.29
CA THR A 84 -5.97 -30.53 35.41
C THR A 84 -6.51 -30.51 33.98
N GLU A 85 -6.95 -31.66 33.47
CA GLU A 85 -7.34 -31.79 32.05
C GLU A 85 -8.52 -30.88 31.70
N ASN A 86 -9.57 -30.88 32.52
CA ASN A 86 -10.70 -29.96 32.41
C ASN A 86 -10.74 -29.07 33.65
N ALA A 87 -10.25 -27.84 33.51
CA ALA A 87 -10.32 -26.81 34.54
C ALA A 87 -11.69 -26.12 34.54
N PHE A 88 -12.25 -25.87 33.35
CA PHE A 88 -13.61 -25.40 33.12
C PHE A 88 -14.03 -25.68 31.68
N ASP A 89 -15.32 -25.93 31.48
CA ASP A 89 -15.89 -26.12 30.14
C ASP A 89 -15.88 -24.81 29.35
N VAL A 90 -15.85 -24.91 28.02
CA VAL A 90 -16.04 -23.80 27.07
C VAL A 90 -16.83 -24.31 25.87
N ASN A 91 -17.29 -23.42 25.00
CA ASN A 91 -17.72 -23.82 23.66
C ASN A 91 -17.10 -22.87 22.65
N GLY A 92 -15.92 -23.23 22.14
CA GLY A 92 -15.07 -22.31 21.37
C GLY A 92 -15.64 -21.90 20.02
N SER A 93 -15.30 -20.70 19.57
CA SER A 93 -15.77 -20.14 18.28
C SER A 93 -15.02 -20.63 17.04
N ARG A 94 -14.30 -21.77 17.11
CA ARG A 94 -13.54 -22.31 15.97
C ARG A 94 -14.43 -22.50 14.75
N SER A 95 -13.99 -21.95 13.63
CA SER A 95 -14.63 -22.15 12.33
C SER A 95 -13.61 -22.28 11.20
N SER A 96 -13.98 -23.00 10.15
CA SER A 96 -13.25 -23.04 8.88
C SER A 96 -13.66 -21.92 7.92
N SER A 97 -14.79 -21.27 8.19
CA SER A 97 -15.34 -20.13 7.44
C SER A 97 -16.18 -19.29 8.40
N PHE A 98 -15.60 -18.19 8.89
CA PHE A 98 -16.18 -17.40 9.96
C PHE A 98 -16.93 -16.18 9.41
N ASN A 99 -18.16 -15.98 9.92
CA ASN A 99 -18.94 -14.76 9.78
C ASN A 99 -19.05 -14.16 8.36
N GLY A 100 -19.10 -15.00 7.32
CA GLY A 100 -19.19 -14.57 5.92
C GLY A 100 -17.89 -14.08 5.28
N TRP A 101 -16.77 -14.06 6.02
CA TRP A 101 -15.46 -13.64 5.50
C TRP A 101 -14.64 -14.75 4.84
N GLY A 102 -15.02 -16.01 5.06
CA GLY A 102 -14.31 -17.17 4.52
C GLY A 102 -12.98 -17.48 5.21
N ILE A 103 -12.64 -16.77 6.29
CA ILE A 103 -11.44 -16.99 7.10
C ILE A 103 -11.68 -18.08 8.15
N ARG A 104 -10.62 -18.78 8.56
CA ARG A 104 -10.67 -19.64 9.75
C ARG A 104 -10.51 -18.84 11.03
N THR A 105 -11.10 -19.33 12.11
CA THR A 105 -10.95 -18.82 13.49
C THR A 105 -10.68 -19.96 14.48
N ASN A 106 -10.31 -19.61 15.70
CA ASN A 106 -10.15 -20.53 16.83
C ASN A 106 -10.66 -19.87 18.12
N GLY A 107 -11.02 -20.69 19.11
CA GLY A 107 -11.35 -20.24 20.46
C GLY A 107 -10.21 -20.46 21.46
N PHE A 108 -8.94 -20.33 21.05
CA PHE A 108 -7.81 -20.67 21.90
C PHE A 108 -7.73 -19.82 23.17
N ALA A 109 -7.40 -20.49 24.28
CA ALA A 109 -7.17 -19.88 25.57
C ALA A 109 -5.89 -19.03 25.56
N ARG A 110 -5.98 -17.82 26.09
CA ARG A 110 -4.83 -16.93 26.36
C ARG A 110 -4.78 -16.62 27.84
N ILE A 111 -3.59 -16.63 28.42
CA ILE A 111 -3.40 -16.57 29.88
C ILE A 111 -2.52 -15.37 30.28
N ASP A 112 -2.88 -14.68 31.35
CA ASP A 112 -1.97 -13.81 32.09
C ASP A 112 -2.26 -13.87 33.60
N ILE A 113 -1.31 -13.42 34.42
CA ILE A 113 -1.37 -13.52 35.88
C ILE A 113 -1.03 -12.16 36.47
N ASP A 114 -1.84 -11.72 37.43
CA ASP A 114 -1.62 -10.45 38.14
C ASP A 114 -0.29 -10.48 38.93
N LYS A 115 0.57 -9.50 38.64
CA LYS A 115 1.89 -9.29 39.27
C LYS A 115 2.03 -7.90 39.90
N SER A 116 0.92 -7.19 40.07
CA SER A 116 0.90 -5.80 40.56
C SER A 116 1.33 -5.64 42.02
N GLY A 117 1.38 -6.73 42.80
CA GLY A 117 1.53 -6.66 44.26
C GLY A 117 0.26 -6.16 44.97
N GLY A 118 -0.82 -5.89 44.25
CA GLY A 118 -2.11 -5.46 44.79
C GLY A 118 -2.97 -6.60 45.36
N PRO A 119 -4.25 -6.32 45.68
CA PRO A 119 -5.14 -7.30 46.32
C PRO A 119 -5.39 -8.60 45.54
N ARG A 120 -5.16 -8.58 44.22
CA ARG A 120 -5.35 -9.71 43.30
C ARG A 120 -4.04 -10.32 42.84
N ASN A 121 -2.91 -9.95 43.43
CA ASN A 121 -1.60 -10.48 43.08
C ASN A 121 -1.58 -12.03 43.11
N GLY A 122 -1.23 -12.65 41.98
CA GLY A 122 -1.25 -14.09 41.78
C GLY A 122 -2.57 -14.67 41.24
N TRP A 123 -3.61 -13.85 41.04
CA TRP A 123 -4.82 -14.28 40.33
C TRP A 123 -4.48 -14.60 38.88
N ILE A 124 -5.02 -15.73 38.41
CA ILE A 124 -4.81 -16.25 37.05
C ILE A 124 -6.03 -15.89 36.22
N TYR A 125 -5.81 -15.34 35.03
CA TYR A 125 -6.87 -14.98 34.09
C TYR A 125 -6.68 -15.73 32.78
N ILE A 126 -7.74 -16.34 32.27
CA ILE A 126 -7.78 -16.98 30.96
C ILE A 126 -8.92 -16.39 30.14
N VAL A 127 -8.64 -15.98 28.91
CA VAL A 127 -9.66 -15.55 27.94
C VAL A 127 -9.76 -16.50 26.76
N SER A 128 -10.98 -16.71 26.28
CA SER A 128 -11.33 -17.50 25.09
C SER A 128 -12.43 -16.79 24.30
N SER A 129 -12.54 -17.12 23.02
CA SER A 129 -13.73 -16.76 22.23
C SER A 129 -14.68 -17.95 22.21
N GLU A 130 -15.90 -17.73 22.67
CA GLU A 130 -16.91 -18.75 22.94
C GLU A 130 -18.24 -18.43 22.25
N ILE A 131 -19.08 -19.44 22.04
CA ILE A 131 -20.38 -19.34 21.37
C ILE A 131 -21.33 -20.38 21.93
N ASN A 132 -22.63 -20.11 21.97
CA ASN A 132 -23.68 -21.01 22.45
C ASN A 132 -23.45 -21.57 23.86
N ARG A 133 -22.76 -20.83 24.73
CA ARG A 133 -22.50 -21.21 26.12
C ARG A 133 -22.42 -19.96 26.99
N ALA A 134 -23.34 -19.83 27.95
CA ALA A 134 -23.38 -18.67 28.83
C ALA A 134 -22.02 -18.46 29.55
N PRO A 135 -21.50 -17.23 29.61
CA PRO A 135 -22.20 -15.97 29.30
C PRO A 135 -22.18 -15.56 27.81
N ALA A 136 -21.51 -16.30 26.93
CA ALA A 136 -21.56 -16.04 25.49
C ALA A 136 -22.93 -16.34 24.91
N GLY A 137 -23.32 -15.54 23.91
CA GLY A 137 -24.56 -15.65 23.16
C GLY A 137 -24.53 -16.72 22.07
N ALA A 138 -25.47 -16.63 21.13
CA ALA A 138 -25.58 -17.46 19.95
C ALA A 138 -24.57 -17.07 18.84
N ASP A 139 -24.03 -15.87 18.96
CA ASP A 139 -22.88 -15.33 18.25
C ASP A 139 -21.61 -15.40 19.12
N ALA A 140 -20.44 -15.29 18.48
CA ALA A 140 -19.17 -15.50 19.17
C ALA A 140 -18.83 -14.29 20.04
N ASP A 141 -18.60 -14.51 21.32
CA ASP A 141 -18.21 -13.50 22.31
C ASP A 141 -16.84 -13.81 22.90
N VAL A 142 -16.20 -12.82 23.54
CA VAL A 142 -15.00 -13.05 24.36
C VAL A 142 -15.41 -13.24 25.81
N VAL A 143 -14.95 -14.35 26.41
CA VAL A 143 -15.25 -14.72 27.80
C VAL A 143 -13.95 -14.82 28.58
N ILE A 144 -13.96 -14.31 29.82
CA ILE A 144 -12.88 -14.45 30.78
C ILE A 144 -13.27 -15.43 31.89
N HIS A 145 -12.31 -16.25 32.29
CA HIS A 145 -12.33 -17.04 33.50
C HIS A 145 -11.15 -16.67 34.38
N TRP A 146 -11.32 -16.73 35.70
CA TRP A 146 -10.25 -16.43 36.64
C TRP A 146 -10.17 -17.42 37.80
N SER A 147 -8.99 -17.53 38.40
CA SER A 147 -8.72 -18.33 39.60
C SER A 147 -7.98 -17.48 40.62
N SER A 148 -8.52 -17.40 41.84
CA SER A 148 -7.90 -16.72 42.98
C SER A 148 -7.15 -17.66 43.92
N ASP A 149 -7.16 -18.97 43.65
CA ASP A 149 -6.63 -20.02 44.50
C ASP A 149 -5.56 -20.87 43.79
N ASN A 150 -4.73 -20.20 42.96
CA ASN A 150 -3.53 -20.78 42.36
C ASN A 150 -3.84 -21.94 41.38
N GLY A 151 -4.98 -21.82 40.68
CA GLY A 151 -5.45 -22.71 39.60
C GLY A 151 -6.31 -23.88 40.06
N THR A 152 -6.77 -23.91 41.32
CA THR A 152 -7.54 -25.03 41.89
C THR A 152 -9.02 -24.94 41.55
N THR A 153 -9.62 -23.76 41.67
CA THR A 153 -10.99 -23.47 41.26
C THR A 153 -11.04 -22.28 40.31
N TRP A 154 -12.10 -22.22 39.51
CA TRP A 154 -12.29 -21.23 38.46
C TRP A 154 -13.67 -20.60 38.55
N SER A 155 -13.77 -19.33 38.16
CA SER A 155 -15.05 -18.65 38.00
C SER A 155 -15.95 -19.42 37.04
N ASN A 156 -17.17 -19.75 37.47
CA ASN A 156 -18.17 -20.44 36.66
C ASN A 156 -19.59 -19.92 37.00
N PRO A 157 -20.36 -19.38 36.04
CA PRO A 157 -19.95 -19.12 34.65
C PRO A 157 -18.80 -18.12 34.59
N GLY A 158 -18.13 -18.04 33.42
CA GLY A 158 -17.18 -16.96 33.14
C GLY A 158 -17.88 -15.60 33.07
N VAL A 159 -17.13 -14.56 32.69
CA VAL A 159 -17.67 -13.21 32.48
C VAL A 159 -17.48 -12.80 31.01
N ARG A 160 -18.53 -12.28 30.37
CA ARG A 160 -18.45 -11.74 29.00
C ARG A 160 -17.70 -10.41 29.02
N VAL A 161 -16.71 -10.26 28.14
CA VAL A 161 -15.77 -9.14 28.10
C VAL A 161 -16.29 -7.99 27.24
N ASN A 162 -16.78 -8.29 26.04
CA ASN A 162 -17.31 -7.29 25.11
C ASN A 162 -18.66 -6.72 25.58
N GLN A 163 -18.87 -5.41 25.35
CA GLN A 163 -20.01 -4.65 25.88
C GLN A 163 -21.12 -4.33 24.86
N ASP A 164 -21.13 -4.99 23.69
CA ASP A 164 -22.24 -4.89 22.75
C ASP A 164 -23.45 -5.72 23.20
N ALA A 165 -24.61 -5.53 22.56
CA ALA A 165 -25.83 -6.26 22.94
C ALA A 165 -25.71 -7.77 22.68
N LEU A 166 -26.14 -8.59 23.63
CA LEU A 166 -26.13 -10.05 23.49
C LEU A 166 -27.00 -10.52 22.31
N ASN A 167 -26.55 -11.51 21.53
CA ASN A 167 -27.30 -12.13 20.43
C ASN A 167 -27.67 -11.15 19.29
N ASN A 168 -26.81 -10.18 18.99
CA ASN A 168 -27.05 -9.18 17.94
C ASN A 168 -26.46 -9.57 16.57
N GLY A 169 -25.88 -10.78 16.48
CA GLY A 169 -25.22 -11.29 15.29
C GLY A 169 -23.85 -10.66 15.05
N LYS A 170 -23.21 -10.12 16.09
CA LYS A 170 -21.87 -9.55 16.04
C LYS A 170 -20.91 -10.54 16.67
N VAL A 171 -19.67 -10.55 16.18
CA VAL A 171 -18.69 -11.56 16.54
C VAL A 171 -17.43 -10.92 17.07
N GLN A 172 -16.91 -11.50 18.16
CA GLN A 172 -15.67 -11.13 18.81
C GLN A 172 -14.74 -12.33 18.88
N TYR A 173 -13.53 -12.18 18.34
CA TYR A 173 -12.64 -13.32 18.11
C TYR A 173 -11.15 -12.97 18.22
N PHE A 174 -10.33 -14.02 18.36
CA PHE A 174 -8.90 -13.95 18.66
C PHE A 174 -8.58 -13.00 19.83
N PRO A 175 -9.06 -13.29 21.06
CA PRO A 175 -8.70 -12.47 22.20
C PRO A 175 -7.21 -12.65 22.56
N ALA A 176 -6.65 -11.65 23.22
CA ALA A 176 -5.41 -11.75 23.99
C ALA A 176 -5.50 -10.88 25.24
N ILE A 177 -4.83 -11.27 26.31
CA ILE A 177 -4.96 -10.64 27.64
C ILE A 177 -3.62 -10.13 28.15
N ASN A 178 -3.66 -9.02 28.88
CA ASN A 178 -2.58 -8.55 29.74
C ASN A 178 -3.12 -7.96 31.05
N VAL A 179 -2.53 -8.34 32.18
CA VAL A 179 -2.68 -7.63 33.45
C VAL A 179 -1.54 -6.61 33.58
N ASP A 180 -1.89 -5.33 33.74
CA ASP A 180 -0.91 -4.26 33.85
C ASP A 180 -0.31 -4.12 35.25
N ASP A 181 0.75 -3.32 35.36
CA ASP A 181 1.49 -3.10 36.61
C ASP A 181 0.61 -2.54 37.75
N ALA A 182 -0.55 -1.97 37.45
CA ALA A 182 -1.52 -1.47 38.43
C ALA A 182 -2.63 -2.48 38.77
N GLY A 183 -2.58 -3.69 38.21
CA GLY A 183 -3.57 -4.75 38.42
C GLY A 183 -4.85 -4.57 37.61
N GLY A 184 -4.81 -3.75 36.56
CA GLY A 184 -5.88 -3.62 35.57
C GLY A 184 -5.82 -4.77 34.56
N VAL A 185 -6.96 -5.39 34.28
CA VAL A 185 -7.07 -6.50 33.32
C VAL A 185 -7.47 -5.93 31.96
N ASN A 186 -6.72 -6.25 30.91
CA ASN A 186 -6.89 -5.67 29.57
C ASN A 186 -6.99 -6.78 28.53
N VAL A 187 -8.02 -6.76 27.69
CA VAL A 187 -8.26 -7.79 26.67
C VAL A 187 -8.41 -7.13 25.31
N VAL A 188 -7.56 -7.49 24.35
CA VAL A 188 -7.68 -7.06 22.95
C VAL A 188 -8.34 -8.14 22.11
N TYR A 189 -9.18 -7.77 21.15
CA TYR A 189 -9.86 -8.70 20.23
C TYR A 189 -10.35 -7.98 18.97
N TYR A 190 -10.66 -8.75 17.93
CA TYR A 190 -11.37 -8.24 16.75
C TYR A 190 -12.87 -8.21 16.98
N ASP A 191 -13.55 -7.20 16.46
CA ASP A 191 -14.98 -6.99 16.69
C ASP A 191 -15.69 -6.34 15.49
N ASN A 192 -16.85 -6.86 15.08
CA ASN A 192 -17.65 -6.26 14.01
C ASN A 192 -18.91 -5.49 14.48
N ARG A 193 -19.02 -5.14 15.77
CA ARG A 193 -20.22 -4.53 16.37
C ARG A 193 -20.74 -3.29 15.65
N ASN A 194 -19.85 -2.53 15.02
CA ASN A 194 -20.15 -1.27 14.32
C ASN A 194 -20.48 -1.48 12.82
N PHE A 195 -20.55 -2.72 12.34
CA PHE A 195 -20.68 -3.06 10.91
C PHE A 195 -21.79 -4.08 10.67
N PRO A 196 -22.24 -4.31 9.43
CA PRO A 196 -23.14 -5.41 9.10
C PRO A 196 -22.67 -6.75 9.67
N SER A 197 -23.64 -7.56 10.11
CA SER A 197 -23.37 -8.78 10.88
C SER A 197 -22.53 -9.80 10.12
N SER A 198 -22.55 -9.83 8.78
CA SER A 198 -21.85 -10.85 7.99
C SER A 198 -21.10 -10.26 6.79
N GLY A 199 -19.86 -10.71 6.60
CA GLY A 199 -19.07 -10.53 5.37
C GLY A 199 -18.56 -9.11 5.08
N ASP A 200 -18.71 -8.16 6.02
CA ASP A 200 -18.29 -6.77 5.86
C ASP A 200 -17.01 -6.45 6.65
N SER A 201 -17.00 -5.43 7.50
CA SER A 201 -15.81 -4.92 8.17
C SER A 201 -15.74 -5.32 9.64
N CYS A 202 -14.56 -5.23 10.23
CA CYS A 202 -14.35 -5.26 11.67
C CYS A 202 -13.36 -4.16 12.09
N SER A 203 -13.19 -4.03 13.40
CA SER A 203 -12.20 -3.17 14.04
C SER A 203 -11.53 -3.92 15.19
N VAL A 204 -10.58 -3.26 15.86
CA VAL A 204 -9.84 -3.82 17.00
C VAL A 204 -10.26 -3.09 18.26
N PHE A 205 -10.75 -3.84 19.23
CA PHE A 205 -11.20 -3.32 20.52
C PHE A 205 -10.29 -3.79 21.65
N ILE A 206 -10.15 -2.94 22.66
CA ILE A 206 -9.61 -3.29 23.96
C ILE A 206 -10.72 -3.09 24.99
N SER A 207 -11.00 -4.11 25.78
CA SER A 207 -11.80 -3.99 27.00
C SER A 207 -10.87 -3.96 28.21
N ARG A 208 -11.08 -2.98 29.09
CA ARG A 208 -10.31 -2.81 30.34
C ARG A 208 -11.20 -2.94 31.56
N SER A 209 -10.73 -3.70 32.55
CA SER A 209 -11.35 -3.86 33.88
C SER A 209 -10.40 -3.40 34.99
N LEU A 210 -10.94 -2.67 35.97
CA LEU A 210 -10.21 -2.22 37.16
C LEU A 210 -10.61 -2.98 38.43
N ASP A 211 -11.67 -3.78 38.36
CA ASP A 211 -12.24 -4.54 39.47
C ASP A 211 -11.94 -6.05 39.40
N GLY A 212 -10.99 -6.45 38.55
CA GLY A 212 -10.51 -7.84 38.46
C GLY A 212 -11.31 -8.71 37.50
N GLY A 213 -11.90 -8.11 36.46
CA GLY A 213 -12.62 -8.80 35.39
C GLY A 213 -14.14 -8.86 35.58
N LEU A 214 -14.72 -8.11 36.52
CA LEU A 214 -16.16 -8.11 36.79
C LEU A 214 -16.91 -7.12 35.89
N THR A 215 -16.36 -5.91 35.72
CA THR A 215 -16.89 -4.89 34.82
C THR A 215 -15.83 -4.40 33.83
N TRP A 216 -16.28 -3.94 32.66
CA TRP A 216 -15.42 -3.63 31.53
C TRP A 216 -15.78 -2.28 30.89
N THR A 217 -14.77 -1.58 30.38
CA THR A 217 -14.92 -0.41 29.51
C THR A 217 -14.19 -0.64 28.20
N ASP A 218 -14.89 -0.39 27.09
CA ASP A 218 -14.38 -0.67 25.74
C ASP A 218 -13.72 0.55 25.11
N ILE A 219 -12.63 0.31 24.40
CA ILE A 219 -11.84 1.29 23.67
C ILE A 219 -11.59 0.73 22.27
N GLU A 220 -12.05 1.43 21.23
CA GLU A 220 -11.67 1.11 19.86
C GLU A 220 -10.22 1.57 19.62
N ALA A 221 -9.33 0.63 19.33
CA ALA A 221 -7.89 0.86 19.25
C ALA A 221 -7.43 1.19 17.82
N ALA A 222 -8.06 0.59 16.81
CA ALA A 222 -7.70 0.83 15.41
C ALA A 222 -8.16 2.23 14.97
N ASP A 223 -7.33 2.93 14.20
CA ASP A 223 -7.64 4.25 13.62
C ASP A 223 -8.32 4.16 12.24
N HIS A 224 -8.62 2.95 11.81
CA HIS A 224 -9.32 2.62 10.57
C HIS A 224 -9.94 1.22 10.70
N HIS A 225 -10.88 0.92 9.81
CA HIS A 225 -11.56 -0.37 9.77
C HIS A 225 -11.07 -1.17 8.57
N PHE A 226 -11.18 -2.49 8.65
CA PHE A 226 -10.74 -3.39 7.59
C PHE A 226 -11.70 -4.54 7.44
N LYS A 227 -11.63 -5.19 6.27
CA LYS A 227 -12.42 -6.38 5.97
C LYS A 227 -11.56 -7.63 6.17
N PRO A 228 -11.87 -8.49 7.14
CA PRO A 228 -11.28 -9.82 7.22
C PRO A 228 -11.43 -10.57 5.90
N LYS A 229 -10.33 -11.15 5.41
CA LYS A 229 -10.29 -11.89 4.14
C LYS A 229 -9.13 -12.88 4.13
N ASN A 230 -9.25 -13.89 3.28
CA ASN A 230 -8.21 -14.90 3.10
C ASN A 230 -6.94 -14.32 2.45
N LEU A 231 -5.79 -14.69 2.99
CA LEU A 231 -4.50 -14.50 2.33
C LEU A 231 -4.38 -15.47 1.12
N PRO A 232 -3.62 -15.10 0.06
CA PRO A 232 -3.48 -15.95 -1.11
C PRO A 232 -3.01 -17.37 -0.77
N GLY A 233 -3.83 -18.38 -1.11
CA GLY A 233 -3.52 -19.80 -0.93
C GLY A 233 -3.74 -20.36 0.48
N ILE A 234 -4.22 -19.58 1.45
CA ILE A 234 -4.50 -20.04 2.82
C ILE A 234 -5.79 -19.43 3.40
N ASN A 235 -6.57 -20.21 4.14
CA ASN A 235 -7.85 -19.77 4.72
C ASN A 235 -7.66 -19.02 6.05
N THR A 236 -6.89 -17.94 6.08
CA THR A 236 -6.70 -17.10 7.27
C THR A 236 -6.39 -15.66 6.85
N MET A 237 -6.76 -14.68 7.67
CA MET A 237 -6.25 -13.29 7.60
C MET A 237 -4.94 -13.12 8.41
N GLY A 238 -4.50 -14.22 9.02
CA GLY A 238 -3.49 -14.32 10.05
C GLY A 238 -4.10 -14.35 11.47
N ASP A 239 -3.46 -15.08 12.38
CA ASP A 239 -3.98 -15.38 13.72
C ASP A 239 -3.29 -14.58 14.85
N TYR A 240 -2.40 -13.66 14.48
CA TYR A 240 -1.50 -12.99 15.43
C TYR A 240 -2.12 -11.70 15.97
N ILE A 241 -2.44 -11.73 17.25
CA ILE A 241 -2.85 -10.57 18.04
C ILE A 241 -2.36 -10.76 19.48
N SER A 242 -1.91 -9.68 20.10
CA SER A 242 -1.43 -9.66 21.47
C SER A 242 -1.57 -8.28 22.08
N ILE A 243 -1.42 -8.18 23.39
CA ILE A 243 -1.39 -6.91 24.11
C ILE A 243 -0.34 -6.98 25.19
N THR A 244 0.33 -5.86 25.44
CA THR A 244 1.22 -5.67 26.59
C THR A 244 1.02 -4.27 27.16
N SER A 245 1.62 -4.00 28.31
CA SER A 245 1.54 -2.70 28.98
C SER A 245 2.91 -2.23 29.45
N GLY A 246 3.03 -0.93 29.65
CA GLY A 246 4.24 -0.29 30.16
C GLY A 246 4.16 1.22 30.02
N ASN A 247 4.83 1.95 30.93
CA ASN A 247 4.85 3.42 30.95
C ASN A 247 3.45 4.06 30.96
N GLY A 248 2.50 3.46 31.70
CA GLY A 248 1.12 3.95 31.81
C GLY A 248 0.30 3.82 30.52
N LYS A 249 0.72 2.95 29.59
CA LYS A 249 0.08 2.70 28.30
C LYS A 249 -0.14 1.21 28.07
N LEU A 250 -1.14 0.90 27.25
CA LEU A 250 -1.30 -0.40 26.59
C LEU A 250 -0.76 -0.33 25.17
N TRP A 251 -0.22 -1.45 24.72
CA TRP A 251 0.36 -1.65 23.40
C TRP A 251 -0.25 -2.91 22.77
N PRO A 252 -1.46 -2.82 22.20
CA PRO A 252 -2.01 -3.89 21.38
C PRO A 252 -1.21 -4.04 20.08
N VAL A 253 -1.11 -5.27 19.60
CA VAL A 253 -0.64 -5.60 18.25
C VAL A 253 -1.67 -6.47 17.57
N TRP A 254 -1.98 -6.19 16.31
CA TRP A 254 -2.95 -6.94 15.50
C TRP A 254 -2.52 -6.97 14.05
N MET A 255 -3.30 -7.63 13.19
CA MET A 255 -3.08 -7.63 11.75
C MET A 255 -4.26 -7.04 10.99
N ASP A 256 -3.96 -6.20 9.99
CA ASP A 256 -4.93 -5.63 9.06
C ASP A 256 -4.30 -5.37 7.68
N ASP A 257 -5.08 -4.86 6.72
CA ASP A 257 -4.67 -4.55 5.35
C ASP A 257 -4.56 -3.03 5.03
N LYS A 258 -4.35 -2.16 6.03
CA LYS A 258 -4.23 -0.70 5.87
C LYS A 258 -3.23 -0.26 4.80
N ALA A 259 -2.16 -1.03 4.60
CA ALA A 259 -1.09 -0.72 3.65
C ALA A 259 -1.57 -0.66 2.18
N GLY A 260 -2.79 -1.10 1.89
CA GLY A 260 -3.48 -0.85 0.63
C GLY A 260 -3.87 -2.13 -0.12
N PRO A 261 -4.68 -1.99 -1.19
CA PRO A 261 -5.14 -3.12 -1.99
C PRO A 261 -3.95 -3.83 -2.66
N GLY A 262 -3.89 -5.16 -2.50
CA GLY A 262 -2.81 -6.00 -3.06
C GLY A 262 -1.62 -6.22 -2.11
N VAL A 263 -1.63 -5.61 -0.93
CA VAL A 263 -0.65 -5.88 0.13
C VAL A 263 -1.18 -6.98 1.06
N GLN A 264 -0.30 -7.85 1.57
CA GLN A 264 -0.65 -8.85 2.58
C GLN A 264 -0.97 -8.16 3.91
N PHE A 265 -1.71 -8.83 4.80
CA PHE A 265 -1.96 -8.31 6.15
C PHE A 265 -0.62 -8.04 6.85
N ASN A 266 -0.48 -6.85 7.45
CA ASN A 266 0.71 -6.42 8.19
C ASN A 266 0.40 -6.36 9.69
N ILE A 267 1.44 -6.42 10.52
CA ILE A 267 1.31 -6.23 11.97
C ILE A 267 1.28 -4.73 12.27
N TRP A 268 0.26 -4.29 12.99
CA TRP A 268 0.07 -2.91 13.43
C TRP A 268 0.03 -2.81 14.94
N THR A 269 0.31 -1.62 15.44
CA THR A 269 0.22 -1.29 16.87
C THR A 269 -0.21 0.16 17.04
N THR A 270 -0.78 0.44 18.21
CA THR A 270 -1.04 1.79 18.70
C THR A 270 -0.73 1.85 20.20
N SER A 271 -0.71 3.05 20.77
CA SER A 271 -0.60 3.22 22.22
C SER A 271 -1.93 3.70 22.78
N VAL A 272 -2.47 3.01 23.78
CA VAL A 272 -3.67 3.44 24.52
C VAL A 272 -3.26 3.93 25.90
N GLN A 273 -3.53 5.19 26.21
CA GLN A 273 -3.18 5.79 27.50
C GLN A 273 -4.15 5.29 28.58
N ILE A 274 -3.61 4.75 29.68
CA ILE A 274 -4.40 4.17 30.78
C ILE A 274 -4.14 4.81 32.14
N ALA A 275 -2.99 5.46 32.32
CA ALA A 275 -2.72 6.33 33.45
C ALA A 275 -2.98 7.78 33.05
N THR A 276 -3.72 8.53 33.86
CA THR A 276 -3.82 10.00 33.71
C THR A 276 -3.31 10.70 34.94
N TYR A 277 -2.36 11.61 34.72
CA TYR A 277 -1.89 12.50 35.78
C TYR A 277 -2.66 13.83 35.73
N PRO A 278 -2.89 14.48 36.87
CA PRO A 278 -3.42 15.83 36.92
C PRO A 278 -2.59 16.79 36.06
N LEU A 279 -3.26 17.74 35.40
CA LEU A 279 -2.58 18.80 34.64
C LEU A 279 -1.98 19.81 35.60
N ASN A 280 -0.70 20.13 35.42
CA ASN A 280 -0.02 21.20 36.16
C ASN A 280 0.10 22.46 35.30
N THR A 281 0.19 23.61 35.95
CA THR A 281 0.54 24.90 35.35
C THR A 281 1.75 24.77 34.43
N PHE A 282 1.65 25.32 33.22
CA PHE A 282 2.70 25.27 32.20
C PHE A 282 2.74 26.56 31.39
N ASN A 283 3.87 26.85 30.74
CA ASN A 283 4.09 28.10 30.02
C ASN A 283 4.45 27.88 28.54
N LEU A 284 4.02 28.80 27.68
CA LEU A 284 4.51 28.97 26.32
C LEU A 284 5.98 29.40 26.33
N GLN A 285 6.78 28.89 25.39
CA GLN A 285 8.23 29.15 25.31
C GLN A 285 8.60 29.98 24.08
N THR A 286 8.37 29.45 22.87
CA THR A 286 8.68 30.12 21.59
C THR A 286 7.49 29.97 20.64
N PRO A 287 7.19 30.94 19.77
CA PRO A 287 7.79 32.28 19.66
C PRO A 287 7.34 33.25 20.76
N SER A 288 8.13 34.30 21.01
CA SER A 288 7.76 35.37 21.94
C SER A 288 6.62 36.24 21.37
N ALA A 289 5.91 36.96 22.26
CA ALA A 289 4.92 37.93 21.84
C ALA A 289 5.53 39.01 20.92
N GLY A 290 4.78 39.46 19.94
CA GLY A 290 5.22 40.39 18.88
C GLY A 290 5.93 39.73 17.69
N SER A 291 6.17 38.42 17.72
CA SER A 291 6.85 37.73 16.62
C SER A 291 6.07 37.78 15.31
N ARG A 292 6.79 37.93 14.19
CA ARG A 292 6.25 37.84 12.83
C ARG A 292 6.75 36.57 12.14
N ILE A 293 5.81 35.73 11.71
CA ILE A 293 6.10 34.49 10.99
C ILE A 293 5.63 34.67 9.54
N VAL A 294 6.52 34.46 8.57
CA VAL A 294 6.25 34.70 7.15
C VAL A 294 6.27 33.38 6.39
N SER A 295 5.12 32.92 5.92
CA SER A 295 5.02 31.71 5.11
C SER A 295 5.33 31.99 3.64
N PHE A 296 5.80 30.96 2.93
CA PHE A 296 5.96 30.97 1.48
C PHE A 296 5.48 29.62 0.92
N PRO A 297 4.82 29.59 -0.25
CA PRO A 297 4.42 28.34 -0.88
C PRO A 297 5.58 27.38 -1.06
N ASN A 298 5.34 26.08 -0.91
CA ASN A 298 6.32 25.00 -1.15
C ASN A 298 7.68 25.20 -0.43
N SER A 299 7.70 25.93 0.69
CA SER A 299 8.93 26.15 1.47
C SER A 299 9.06 25.15 2.61
N ASN A 300 10.27 24.61 2.78
CA ASN A 300 10.61 23.64 3.82
C ASN A 300 11.20 24.29 5.10
N THR A 301 11.29 25.61 5.17
CA THR A 301 11.72 26.32 6.39
C THR A 301 10.78 25.97 7.54
N GLN A 302 11.33 25.52 8.67
CA GLN A 302 10.55 25.08 9.83
C GLN A 302 10.24 26.25 10.78
N TYR A 303 9.01 26.30 11.27
CA TYR A 303 8.59 27.15 12.38
C TYR A 303 8.18 26.27 13.56
N GLY A 304 8.86 26.46 14.69
CA GLY A 304 8.58 25.76 15.93
C GLY A 304 7.80 26.63 16.91
N PHE A 305 6.70 26.08 17.42
CA PHE A 305 5.97 26.60 18.58
C PHE A 305 6.18 25.64 19.73
N THR A 306 6.62 26.11 20.90
CA THR A 306 7.02 25.23 22.01
C THR A 306 6.43 25.70 23.34
N TRP A 307 6.25 24.77 24.28
CA TRP A 307 5.70 25.00 25.62
C TRP A 307 6.21 23.97 26.63
N ASP A 308 6.10 24.29 27.92
CA ASP A 308 6.46 23.38 29.02
C ASP A 308 5.47 22.24 29.20
N THR A 309 5.90 21.18 29.88
CA THR A 309 5.08 20.00 30.13
C THR A 309 4.10 20.27 31.27
N SER A 310 2.79 20.23 30.98
CA SER A 310 1.73 20.24 31.99
C SER A 310 1.66 18.91 32.74
N ALA A 311 1.67 17.80 32.01
CA ALA A 311 1.77 16.45 32.55
C ALA A 311 2.40 15.52 31.50
N SER A 312 3.04 14.43 31.95
CA SER A 312 3.63 13.43 31.04
C SER A 312 2.60 12.75 30.13
N THR A 313 1.32 12.79 30.52
CA THR A 313 0.19 12.19 29.79
C THR A 313 -0.70 13.24 29.12
N ALA A 314 -0.33 14.53 29.17
CA ALA A 314 -1.13 15.58 28.55
C ALA A 314 -1.01 15.54 27.03
N SER A 315 -2.13 15.67 26.34
CA SER A 315 -2.16 16.04 24.92
C SER A 315 -2.37 17.54 24.79
N TYR A 316 -1.90 18.13 23.69
CA TYR A 316 -1.91 19.58 23.51
C TYR A 316 -2.56 19.98 22.19
N LYS A 317 -3.31 21.07 22.21
CA LYS A 317 -3.79 21.74 20.99
C LYS A 317 -3.24 23.15 20.97
N TRP A 318 -2.47 23.44 19.92
CA TRP A 318 -2.04 24.79 19.58
C TRP A 318 -3.20 25.52 18.89
N VAL A 319 -3.43 26.76 19.28
CA VAL A 319 -4.54 27.57 18.75
C VAL A 319 -4.04 28.93 18.33
N PHE A 320 -4.63 29.48 17.27
CA PHE A 320 -4.41 30.85 16.86
C PHE A 320 -5.71 31.54 16.44
N GLY A 321 -5.87 32.80 16.84
CA GLY A 321 -7.03 33.62 16.55
C GLY A 321 -7.30 34.64 17.66
N SER A 322 -8.58 34.96 17.86
CA SER A 322 -9.02 35.68 19.06
C SER A 322 -9.15 34.69 20.23
N PRO A 323 -8.46 34.89 21.36
CA PRO A 323 -8.59 34.00 22.51
C PRO A 323 -9.85 34.26 23.33
N THR A 324 -10.54 35.38 23.10
CA THR A 324 -11.70 35.83 23.89
C THR A 324 -13.03 35.67 23.15
N THR A 325 -13.02 35.39 21.84
CA THR A 325 -14.24 35.21 21.04
C THR A 325 -14.15 33.91 20.22
N SER A 326 -15.08 32.99 20.44
CA SER A 326 -15.27 31.84 19.55
C SER A 326 -15.81 32.32 18.18
N PRO A 327 -15.36 31.77 17.04
CA PRO A 327 -14.46 30.63 16.89
C PRO A 327 -12.96 30.98 16.76
N ARG A 328 -12.12 30.06 17.26
CA ARG A 328 -10.66 30.06 17.01
C ARG A 328 -10.42 29.88 15.51
N LYS A 329 -9.51 30.67 14.92
CA LYS A 329 -9.28 30.64 13.46
C LYS A 329 -8.48 29.43 13.00
N ILE A 330 -7.52 28.98 13.81
CA ILE A 330 -6.67 27.81 13.54
C ILE A 330 -6.53 27.01 14.83
N THR A 331 -6.70 25.69 14.74
CA THR A 331 -6.38 24.74 15.82
C THR A 331 -5.60 23.59 15.22
N LEU A 332 -4.42 23.30 15.77
CA LEU A 332 -3.54 22.23 15.30
C LEU A 332 -3.13 21.35 16.49
N PRO A 333 -3.06 20.02 16.31
CA PRO A 333 -2.54 19.14 17.36
C PRO A 333 -1.04 19.39 17.57
N GLY A 334 -0.61 19.46 18.83
CA GLY A 334 0.80 19.45 19.19
C GLY A 334 1.35 18.02 19.23
N SER A 335 2.64 17.86 18.98
CA SER A 335 3.40 16.63 19.19
C SER A 335 4.24 16.78 20.45
N GLY A 336 3.71 16.26 21.57
CA GLY A 336 4.26 16.53 22.89
C GLY A 336 4.26 18.03 23.20
N ASN A 337 5.44 18.59 23.45
CA ASN A 337 5.66 19.96 23.90
C ASN A 337 5.85 20.99 22.78
N GLN A 338 5.57 20.59 21.54
CA GLN A 338 5.83 21.43 20.38
C GLN A 338 4.85 21.21 19.24
N LEU A 339 4.71 22.23 18.40
CA LEU A 339 4.15 22.15 17.06
C LEU A 339 5.23 22.62 16.08
N ASN A 340 5.63 21.75 15.16
CA ASN A 340 6.53 22.08 14.07
C ASN A 340 5.73 22.12 12.77
N VAL A 341 5.88 23.21 12.02
CA VAL A 341 5.14 23.47 10.79
C VAL A 341 6.10 24.10 9.77
N THR A 342 6.13 23.57 8.54
CA THR A 342 6.89 24.22 7.47
C THR A 342 6.20 25.51 7.03
N ALA A 343 6.99 26.45 6.52
CA ALA A 343 6.48 27.66 5.88
C ALA A 343 5.47 27.33 4.76
N GLY A 344 5.67 26.27 3.98
CA GLY A 344 4.73 25.81 2.96
C GLY A 344 3.41 25.27 3.54
N GLN A 345 3.48 24.49 4.61
CA GLN A 345 2.28 24.01 5.32
C GLN A 345 1.49 25.19 5.91
N LEU A 346 2.18 26.13 6.57
CA LEU A 346 1.55 27.33 7.09
C LEU A 346 0.92 28.17 5.96
N ASP A 347 1.59 28.29 4.81
CA ASP A 347 1.06 29.04 3.66
C ASP A 347 -0.26 28.44 3.16
N ASN A 348 -0.31 27.11 3.05
CA ASN A 348 -1.52 26.38 2.65
C ASN A 348 -2.65 26.54 3.67
N ILE A 349 -2.35 26.49 4.98
CA ILE A 349 -3.34 26.72 6.04
C ILE A 349 -3.90 28.15 5.94
N LEU A 350 -3.03 29.15 5.81
CA LEU A 350 -3.43 30.56 5.69
C LEU A 350 -4.24 30.81 4.42
N ALA A 351 -3.86 30.20 3.30
CA ALA A 351 -4.63 30.24 2.06
C ALA A 351 -6.02 29.61 2.23
N GLY A 352 -6.09 28.47 2.93
CA GLY A 352 -7.35 27.74 3.19
C GLY A 352 -8.35 28.52 4.04
N ILE A 353 -7.88 29.44 4.88
CA ILE A 353 -8.74 30.38 5.64
C ILE A 353 -8.95 31.73 4.91
N GLY A 354 -8.57 31.81 3.63
CA GLY A 354 -8.86 32.96 2.75
C GLY A 354 -7.86 34.11 2.80
N LEU A 355 -6.68 33.94 3.43
CA LEU A 355 -5.66 34.99 3.44
C LEU A 355 -4.92 35.02 2.08
N ALA A 356 -4.86 36.16 1.39
CA ALA A 356 -4.14 36.28 0.13
C ALA A 356 -2.61 36.41 0.33
N GLN A 357 -1.81 36.15 -0.70
CA GLN A 357 -0.37 36.44 -0.64
C GLN A 357 -0.13 37.95 -0.55
N GLY A 358 0.75 38.36 0.35
CA GLY A 358 1.01 39.77 0.69
C GLY A 358 0.34 40.20 1.99
N ASP A 359 -0.80 39.60 2.32
CA ASP A 359 -1.60 39.95 3.48
C ASP A 359 -1.02 39.39 4.79
N SER A 360 -1.41 40.03 5.89
CA SER A 360 -1.04 39.62 7.24
C SER A 360 -2.28 39.39 8.09
N LEU A 361 -2.24 38.34 8.90
CA LEU A 361 -3.24 37.99 9.89
C LEU A 361 -2.62 38.20 11.27
N VAL A 362 -3.02 39.29 11.93
CA VAL A 362 -2.65 39.59 13.30
C VAL A 362 -3.58 38.83 14.23
N GLY A 363 -3.00 38.16 15.22
CA GLY A 363 -3.77 37.42 16.21
C GLY A 363 -2.93 37.05 17.42
N GLN A 364 -3.43 36.14 18.22
CA GLN A 364 -2.71 35.61 19.35
C GLN A 364 -2.69 34.09 19.25
N TRP A 365 -1.60 33.48 19.70
CA TRP A 365 -1.50 32.03 19.82
C TRP A 365 -1.48 31.59 21.28
N ASP A 366 -1.97 30.38 21.50
CA ASP A 366 -2.03 29.77 22.82
C ASP A 366 -1.99 28.25 22.72
N VAL A 367 -1.90 27.58 23.87
CA VAL A 367 -1.90 26.13 23.97
C VAL A 367 -2.84 25.70 25.08
N TRP A 368 -3.65 24.69 24.78
CA TRP A 368 -4.48 23.99 25.76
C TRP A 368 -3.92 22.59 25.95
N ALA A 369 -3.64 22.22 27.20
CA ALA A 369 -3.35 20.86 27.63
C ALA A 369 -4.66 20.14 27.97
N PHE A 370 -4.77 18.85 27.66
CA PHE A 370 -5.97 18.04 27.89
C PHE A 370 -5.60 16.73 28.58
N ARG A 371 -6.41 16.29 29.54
CA ARG A 371 -6.39 14.90 30.01
C ARG A 371 -7.25 14.07 29.06
N ASN A 372 -6.69 13.00 28.51
CA ASN A 372 -7.40 12.06 27.61
C ASN A 372 -8.04 12.70 26.36
N ASN A 373 -7.48 13.81 25.85
CA ASN A 373 -8.00 14.51 24.67
C ASN A 373 -9.48 14.94 24.78
N GLN A 374 -10.05 14.94 25.99
CA GLN A 374 -11.43 15.33 26.28
C GLN A 374 -11.51 16.81 26.59
N THR A 375 -12.46 17.53 26.01
CA THR A 375 -12.57 19.00 26.13
C THR A 375 -12.90 19.49 27.53
N ASN A 376 -13.54 18.66 28.36
CA ASN A 376 -14.05 19.05 29.67
C ASN A 376 -12.99 18.99 30.77
N ASP A 377 -11.77 18.57 30.43
CA ASP A 377 -10.68 18.38 31.38
C ASP A 377 -9.38 18.93 30.79
N SER A 378 -9.31 20.26 30.72
CA SER A 378 -8.24 20.98 30.04
C SER A 378 -7.71 22.14 30.87
N LEU A 379 -6.43 22.44 30.66
CA LEU A 379 -5.71 23.55 31.29
C LEU A 379 -5.08 24.41 30.20
N LYS A 380 -5.29 25.72 30.29
CA LYS A 380 -4.69 26.71 29.39
C LYS A 380 -3.29 27.10 29.89
N ALA A 381 -2.36 27.39 28.98
CA ALA A 381 -1.04 27.90 29.34
C ALA A 381 -1.14 29.20 30.16
N SER A 382 -0.29 29.36 31.16
CA SER A 382 -0.43 30.41 32.18
C SER A 382 0.11 31.77 31.75
N ASN A 383 1.11 31.79 30.88
CA ASN A 383 1.65 33.02 30.28
C ASN A 383 1.11 33.28 28.86
N GLY A 384 0.03 32.60 28.47
CA GLY A 384 -0.67 32.76 27.19
C GLY A 384 -1.95 33.60 27.33
N PRO A 385 -2.46 34.19 26.24
CA PRO A 385 -2.03 34.03 24.86
C PRO A 385 -0.92 35.03 24.47
N ARG A 386 -0.15 34.73 23.43
CA ARG A 386 0.93 35.60 22.91
C ARG A 386 0.56 36.20 21.55
N SER A 387 0.68 37.51 21.40
CA SER A 387 0.45 38.18 20.11
C SER A 387 1.48 37.77 19.08
N ILE A 388 1.04 37.41 17.88
CA ILE A 388 1.92 37.17 16.73
C ILE A 388 1.25 37.66 15.45
N THR A 389 2.06 37.89 14.41
CA THR A 389 1.57 38.17 13.06
C THR A 389 1.95 37.03 12.14
N LEU A 390 0.96 36.36 11.56
CA LEU A 390 1.15 35.39 10.49
C LEU A 390 1.01 36.10 9.16
N LYS A 391 2.03 36.07 8.30
CA LYS A 391 1.98 36.70 6.97
C LYS A 391 2.15 35.66 5.90
N ARG A 392 1.31 35.70 4.86
CA ARG A 392 1.63 35.05 3.59
C ARG A 392 2.57 35.96 2.80
N GLY A 393 3.83 35.57 2.68
CA GLY A 393 4.81 36.32 1.92
C GLY A 393 4.46 36.33 0.43
N VAL A 394 4.84 37.39 -0.27
CA VAL A 394 4.94 37.36 -1.73
C VAL A 394 6.38 36.93 -2.06
N PRO A 395 6.59 35.78 -2.71
CA PRO A 395 7.91 35.36 -3.16
C PRO A 395 8.61 36.45 -3.97
N SER A 396 9.85 36.78 -3.60
CA SER A 396 10.69 37.68 -4.38
C SER A 396 11.12 37.01 -5.68
N LEU A 397 11.04 37.75 -6.79
CA LEU A 397 11.55 37.33 -8.09
C LEU A 397 12.95 37.92 -8.29
N THR A 398 13.99 37.08 -8.32
CA THR A 398 15.35 37.51 -8.65
C THR A 398 15.79 36.94 -10.00
N ALA A 399 16.76 37.61 -10.63
CA ALA A 399 17.29 37.20 -11.92
C ALA A 399 17.81 35.75 -11.86
N PHE A 400 17.52 34.98 -12.91
CA PHE A 400 17.87 33.57 -13.01
C PHE A 400 18.22 33.20 -14.46
N ASN A 401 18.85 32.04 -14.63
CA ASN A 401 19.50 31.66 -15.88
C ASN A 401 19.00 30.32 -16.41
N LEU A 402 18.98 30.18 -17.74
CA LEU A 402 18.72 28.91 -18.42
C LEU A 402 19.96 28.01 -18.38
N ASN A 403 19.78 26.71 -18.09
CA ASN A 403 20.90 25.76 -18.00
C ASN A 403 20.92 24.76 -19.17
N SER A 404 19.83 24.01 -19.35
CA SER A 404 19.76 22.92 -20.32
C SER A 404 18.35 22.81 -20.92
N PRO A 405 18.19 22.47 -22.21
CA PRO A 405 19.26 22.24 -23.19
C PRO A 405 19.98 23.54 -23.60
N PRO A 406 21.29 23.52 -23.89
CA PRO A 406 22.03 24.70 -24.35
C PRO A 406 21.44 25.33 -25.62
N SER A 407 21.72 26.61 -25.86
CA SER A 407 21.30 27.31 -27.09
C SER A 407 21.83 26.61 -28.35
N GLY A 408 20.98 26.48 -29.36
CA GLY A 408 21.27 25.80 -30.63
C GLY A 408 20.97 24.30 -30.62
N THR A 409 20.47 23.75 -29.52
CA THR A 409 20.11 22.32 -29.44
C THR A 409 19.01 21.98 -30.43
N THR A 410 19.12 20.80 -31.06
CA THR A 410 18.01 20.17 -31.79
C THR A 410 17.49 19.00 -30.98
N ILE A 411 16.20 19.05 -30.60
CA ILE A 411 15.50 17.91 -30.01
C ILE A 411 14.77 17.19 -31.12
N THR A 412 15.24 15.98 -31.43
CA THR A 412 14.54 15.08 -32.36
C THR A 412 13.48 14.28 -31.61
N THR A 413 12.23 14.39 -32.04
CA THR A 413 11.09 13.67 -31.45
C THR A 413 10.66 12.48 -32.29
N SER A 414 10.10 11.46 -31.67
CA SER A 414 9.51 10.31 -32.36
C SER A 414 8.38 9.71 -31.54
N VAL A 415 7.32 9.25 -32.22
CA VAL A 415 6.19 8.56 -31.58
C VAL A 415 6.62 7.27 -30.85
N PHE A 416 7.78 6.71 -31.18
CA PHE A 416 8.32 5.48 -30.59
C PHE A 416 9.33 5.74 -29.46
N ASN A 417 9.70 7.00 -29.23
CA ASN A 417 10.72 7.34 -28.25
C ASN A 417 10.09 7.78 -26.92
N ASN A 418 10.23 6.93 -25.89
CA ASN A 418 9.72 7.20 -24.55
C ASN A 418 10.76 7.82 -23.61
N SER A 419 11.91 8.26 -24.13
CA SER A 419 12.94 8.88 -23.30
C SER A 419 12.48 10.25 -22.77
N GLN A 420 13.03 10.61 -21.62
CA GLN A 420 12.77 11.88 -20.98
C GLN A 420 13.63 12.99 -21.59
N ILE A 421 13.00 14.11 -21.88
CA ILE A 421 13.64 15.39 -22.21
C ILE A 421 13.59 16.24 -20.96
N ASN A 422 14.77 16.53 -20.39
CA ASN A 422 14.90 17.33 -19.19
C ASN A 422 15.36 18.75 -19.53
N ILE A 423 14.55 19.72 -19.13
CA ILE A 423 14.80 21.15 -19.31
C ILE A 423 15.02 21.75 -17.93
N ASN A 424 16.09 22.52 -17.74
CA ASN A 424 16.50 22.99 -16.41
C ASN A 424 16.96 24.45 -16.45
N TRP A 425 16.77 25.15 -15.33
CA TRP A 425 17.20 26.54 -15.10
C TRP A 425 17.59 26.74 -13.63
N THR A 426 18.17 27.89 -13.29
CA THR A 426 18.45 28.26 -11.89
C THR A 426 17.21 28.87 -11.23
N ARG A 427 17.16 28.84 -9.89
CA ARG A 427 16.02 29.33 -9.12
C ARG A 427 15.97 30.87 -9.08
N SER A 428 14.80 31.45 -9.35
CA SER A 428 14.48 32.88 -9.18
C SER A 428 14.12 33.26 -7.73
N GLY A 429 13.54 32.35 -6.96
CA GLY A 429 13.17 32.61 -5.57
C GLY A 429 12.57 31.40 -4.87
N ALA A 430 12.46 31.44 -3.56
CA ALA A 430 11.74 30.42 -2.80
C ALA A 430 10.22 30.63 -2.95
N GLY A 431 9.47 29.57 -3.29
CA GLY A 431 8.02 29.62 -3.43
C GLY A 431 7.50 30.28 -4.71
N VAL A 432 8.36 30.53 -5.70
CA VAL A 432 7.96 30.99 -7.03
C VAL A 432 7.58 29.80 -7.91
N THR A 433 6.67 30.00 -8.86
CA THR A 433 6.33 28.98 -9.87
C THR A 433 6.92 29.35 -11.23
N TYR A 434 7.06 28.38 -12.13
CA TYR A 434 7.68 28.56 -13.44
C TYR A 434 6.82 28.01 -14.57
N LYS A 435 6.86 28.70 -15.72
CA LYS A 435 6.39 28.16 -17.00
C LYS A 435 7.53 28.21 -18.01
N TRP A 436 7.84 27.06 -18.58
CA TRP A 436 8.67 26.97 -19.77
C TRP A 436 7.84 27.37 -20.97
N LYS A 437 8.41 28.20 -21.85
CA LYS A 437 7.73 28.61 -23.09
C LYS A 437 8.65 28.47 -24.27
N PHE A 438 8.09 28.01 -25.38
CA PHE A 438 8.73 27.97 -26.69
C PHE A 438 7.97 28.87 -27.66
N GLY A 439 8.72 29.74 -28.35
CA GLY A 439 8.21 30.62 -29.38
C GLY A 439 8.89 30.42 -30.72
N ASN A 440 8.15 30.70 -31.79
CA ASN A 440 8.59 30.52 -33.17
C ASN A 440 8.13 31.69 -34.06
N PRO A 441 9.03 32.33 -34.85
CA PRO A 441 10.47 32.03 -34.97
C PRO A 441 11.30 32.54 -33.78
N THR A 442 10.74 33.44 -32.96
CA THR A 442 11.38 34.00 -31.77
C THR A 442 10.48 33.82 -30.55
N ILE A 443 11.01 34.13 -29.37
CA ILE A 443 10.27 33.99 -28.10
C ILE A 443 9.08 34.96 -27.97
N SER A 444 8.90 35.94 -28.86
CA SER A 444 7.75 36.86 -28.82
C SER A 444 6.43 36.20 -29.25
N THR A 445 6.50 35.11 -30.03
CA THR A 445 5.32 34.39 -30.54
C THR A 445 5.24 33.01 -29.93
N ILE A 446 4.58 32.90 -28.77
CA ILE A 446 4.53 31.65 -27.99
C ILE A 446 3.66 30.60 -28.70
N ARG A 447 4.24 29.40 -28.89
CA ARG A 447 3.54 28.21 -29.41
C ARG A 447 3.26 27.19 -28.32
N LEU A 448 4.17 27.06 -27.35
CA LEU A 448 4.04 26.13 -26.22
C LEU A 448 4.25 26.90 -24.92
N SER A 449 3.42 26.62 -23.92
CA SER A 449 3.56 27.13 -22.56
C SER A 449 3.23 26.01 -21.59
N VAL A 450 4.23 25.47 -20.92
CA VAL A 450 4.11 24.29 -20.06
C VAL A 450 4.56 24.65 -18.65
N PRO A 451 3.76 24.37 -17.61
CA PRO A 451 4.21 24.55 -16.23
C PRO A 451 5.39 23.62 -15.93
N ALA A 452 6.29 24.06 -15.05
CA ALA A 452 7.37 23.22 -14.56
C ALA A 452 6.85 22.03 -13.73
N ASN A 453 7.75 21.11 -13.38
CA ASN A 453 7.45 19.99 -12.51
C ASN A 453 6.96 20.46 -11.11
N ASN A 454 6.40 19.54 -10.32
CA ASN A 454 5.90 19.80 -8.97
C ASN A 454 4.92 20.99 -8.90
N SER A 455 3.87 20.93 -9.72
CA SER A 455 2.86 22.00 -9.87
C SER A 455 3.45 23.38 -10.19
N GLY A 456 4.60 23.40 -10.88
CA GLY A 456 5.28 24.61 -11.30
C GLY A 456 6.38 25.10 -10.36
N TYR A 457 6.58 24.52 -9.17
CA TYR A 457 7.56 25.04 -8.20
C TYR A 457 9.00 24.59 -8.47
N ASP A 458 9.19 23.56 -9.28
CA ASP A 458 10.54 23.07 -9.59
C ASP A 458 11.24 23.94 -10.62
N THR A 459 12.57 23.88 -10.61
CA THR A 459 13.44 24.53 -11.60
C THR A 459 13.74 23.63 -12.79
N SER A 460 12.85 22.67 -13.05
CA SER A 460 12.96 21.69 -14.10
C SER A 460 11.60 21.37 -14.72
N LEU A 461 11.63 20.98 -15.98
CA LEU A 461 10.50 20.42 -16.71
C LEU A 461 10.97 19.13 -17.37
N THR A 462 10.22 18.06 -17.15
CA THR A 462 10.44 16.77 -17.81
C THR A 462 9.30 16.51 -18.79
N LEU A 463 9.65 16.40 -20.07
CA LEU A 463 8.73 16.00 -21.14
C LEU A 463 9.07 14.59 -21.59
N ILE A 464 8.06 13.80 -21.96
CA ILE A 464 8.31 12.53 -22.66
C ILE A 464 8.41 12.84 -24.16
N ASN A 465 9.43 12.28 -24.82
CA ASN A 465 9.73 12.60 -26.21
C ASN A 465 8.57 12.32 -27.18
N ASN A 466 7.89 11.18 -27.06
CA ASN A 466 6.72 10.86 -27.87
C ASN A 466 5.52 11.79 -27.64
N ALA A 467 5.33 12.28 -26.42
CA ALA A 467 4.28 13.24 -26.10
C ALA A 467 4.57 14.59 -26.77
N LEU A 468 5.84 15.02 -26.76
CA LEU A 468 6.26 16.20 -27.52
C LEU A 468 6.07 16.00 -29.03
N ASP A 469 6.33 14.79 -29.56
CA ASP A 469 6.06 14.48 -30.98
C ASP A 469 4.56 14.67 -31.33
N GLY A 470 3.67 14.14 -30.48
CA GLY A 470 2.23 14.30 -30.64
C GLY A 470 1.79 15.77 -30.65
N ILE A 471 2.38 16.60 -29.78
CA ILE A 471 2.14 18.04 -29.74
C ILE A 471 2.60 18.71 -31.05
N LEU A 472 3.81 18.39 -31.54
CA LEU A 472 4.32 18.93 -32.80
C LEU A 472 3.47 18.51 -34.00
N SER A 473 2.97 17.27 -34.00
CA SER A 473 2.01 16.81 -34.99
C SER A 473 0.70 17.60 -34.94
N GLY A 474 0.21 17.92 -33.74
CA GLY A 474 -0.97 18.77 -33.53
C GLY A 474 -0.77 20.22 -33.99
N LEU A 475 0.48 20.69 -34.04
CA LEU A 475 0.87 21.98 -34.64
C LEU A 475 1.02 21.92 -36.17
N GLY A 476 0.76 20.76 -36.79
CA GLY A 476 0.76 20.58 -38.24
C GLY A 476 2.11 20.19 -38.85
N LEU A 477 3.12 19.86 -38.04
CA LEU A 477 4.41 19.38 -38.57
C LEU A 477 4.28 17.92 -39.04
N ASN A 478 4.81 17.62 -40.22
CA ASN A 478 4.95 16.24 -40.72
C ASN A 478 6.25 15.59 -40.20
N PRO A 479 6.36 14.24 -40.20
CA PRO A 479 7.62 13.55 -39.95
C PRO A 479 8.74 14.06 -40.87
N GLY A 480 9.86 14.51 -40.31
CA GLY A 480 10.97 15.15 -41.02
C GLY A 480 11.01 16.67 -40.90
N ASP A 481 9.86 17.30 -40.62
CA ASP A 481 9.77 18.76 -40.47
C ASP A 481 10.47 19.25 -39.21
N SER A 482 10.92 20.50 -39.25
CA SER A 482 11.59 21.17 -38.13
C SER A 482 10.89 22.48 -37.79
N LEU A 483 10.67 22.72 -36.49
CA LEU A 483 10.20 23.98 -35.95
C LEU A 483 11.37 24.68 -35.25
N VAL A 484 11.98 25.63 -35.96
CA VAL A 484 13.11 26.42 -35.43
C VAL A 484 12.56 27.59 -34.62
N GLY A 485 13.02 27.74 -33.38
CA GLY A 485 12.54 28.80 -32.50
C GLY A 485 13.47 29.10 -31.35
N GLN A 486 12.89 29.67 -30.29
CA GLN A 486 13.58 29.98 -29.05
C GLN A 486 12.75 29.52 -27.86
N TRP A 487 13.43 29.17 -26.77
CA TRP A 487 12.79 28.93 -25.49
C TRP A 487 13.35 29.83 -24.40
N SER A 488 12.50 30.09 -23.41
CA SER A 488 12.85 30.77 -22.16
C SER A 488 11.85 30.37 -21.08
N VAL A 489 12.07 30.84 -19.86
CA VAL A 489 11.26 30.49 -18.69
C VAL A 489 10.80 31.77 -18.02
N TRP A 490 9.55 31.78 -17.58
CA TRP A 490 8.99 32.84 -16.75
C TRP A 490 8.77 32.29 -15.34
N ALA A 491 9.38 32.95 -14.36
CA ALA A 491 9.05 32.81 -12.95
C ALA A 491 7.84 33.69 -12.61
N TYR A 492 6.97 33.21 -11.74
CA TYR A 492 5.73 33.85 -11.33
C TYR A 492 5.62 33.86 -9.81
N ASN A 493 5.18 34.99 -9.26
CA ASN A 493 4.60 35.07 -7.93
C ASN A 493 3.11 35.48 -8.04
N ALA A 494 2.46 35.90 -6.95
CA ALA A 494 1.04 36.30 -7.00
C ALA A 494 0.73 37.53 -7.87
N THR A 495 1.68 38.45 -8.04
CA THR A 495 1.41 39.78 -8.60
C THR A 495 2.21 40.10 -9.86
N ASP A 496 3.28 39.36 -10.13
CA ASP A 496 4.26 39.69 -11.16
C ASP A 496 4.90 38.44 -11.77
N SER A 497 5.61 38.64 -12.87
CA SER A 497 6.42 37.62 -13.52
C SER A 497 7.76 38.17 -13.95
N LEU A 498 8.81 37.35 -13.79
CA LEU A 498 10.15 37.66 -14.24
C LEU A 498 10.59 36.61 -15.25
N LYS A 499 11.01 37.06 -16.43
CA LYS A 499 11.59 36.19 -17.45
C LYS A 499 13.07 35.91 -17.11
N ALA A 500 13.54 34.71 -17.45
CA ALA A 500 14.97 34.39 -17.41
C ALA A 500 15.81 35.36 -18.27
N SER A 501 17.07 35.55 -17.89
CA SER A 501 17.96 36.50 -18.54
C SER A 501 18.26 36.17 -20.02
N GLN A 502 18.13 34.90 -20.41
CA GLN A 502 18.45 34.40 -21.74
C GLN A 502 17.21 33.95 -22.53
N ASN A 503 17.38 33.94 -23.86
CA ASN A 503 16.61 33.10 -24.78
C ASN A 503 17.57 32.12 -25.42
N TYR A 504 17.26 30.83 -25.40
CA TYR A 504 18.07 29.82 -26.06
C TYR A 504 17.42 29.38 -27.35
N ALA A 505 18.19 29.35 -28.44
CA ALA A 505 17.72 28.80 -29.71
C ALA A 505 17.45 27.30 -29.55
N LEU A 506 16.36 26.81 -30.13
CA LEU A 506 15.96 25.43 -30.05
C LEU A 506 15.23 25.03 -31.32
N THR A 507 15.64 23.91 -31.89
CA THR A 507 14.95 23.28 -33.01
C THR A 507 14.23 22.05 -32.51
N LEU A 508 12.90 22.04 -32.65
CA LEU A 508 12.09 20.86 -32.41
C LEU A 508 11.88 20.15 -33.75
N LYS A 509 12.45 18.96 -33.92
CA LYS A 509 12.42 18.24 -35.19
C LYS A 509 11.66 16.93 -35.02
N ARG A 510 10.61 16.72 -35.82
CA ARG A 510 10.00 15.38 -35.90
C ARG A 510 10.93 14.48 -36.69
N GLN A 511 11.25 13.30 -36.15
CA GLN A 511 12.04 12.29 -36.84
C GLN A 511 11.39 11.98 -38.20
N ALA A 512 12.21 11.96 -39.27
CA ALA A 512 11.76 11.49 -40.56
C ALA A 512 11.41 10.01 -40.46
N LYS A 513 10.35 9.57 -41.14
CA LYS A 513 10.02 8.14 -41.21
C LYS A 513 11.20 7.36 -41.78
N GLY A 514 11.51 6.23 -41.15
CA GLY A 514 12.46 5.28 -41.72
C GLY A 514 11.95 4.74 -43.06
N ASP A 515 12.88 4.23 -43.87
CA ASP A 515 12.53 3.43 -45.05
C ASP A 515 11.82 2.13 -44.63
N VAL A 516 12.13 1.61 -43.45
CA VAL A 516 11.59 0.37 -42.90
C VAL A 516 10.95 0.61 -41.53
N ILE A 517 9.92 -0.16 -41.18
CA ILE A 517 9.43 -0.24 -39.80
C ILE A 517 9.45 -1.69 -39.33
N ILE A 518 9.96 -1.92 -38.11
CA ILE A 518 10.03 -3.23 -37.47
C ILE A 518 8.98 -3.29 -36.38
N ALA A 519 7.93 -4.08 -36.60
CA ALA A 519 6.91 -4.39 -35.60
C ALA A 519 7.31 -5.63 -34.80
N TYR A 520 7.55 -5.49 -33.49
CA TYR A 520 8.02 -6.56 -32.62
C TYR A 520 7.26 -6.61 -31.30
N ASP A 521 7.26 -7.76 -30.64
CA ASP A 521 6.72 -7.93 -29.29
C ASP A 521 7.81 -7.69 -28.25
N SER A 522 7.70 -6.63 -27.46
CA SER A 522 8.69 -6.34 -26.42
C SER A 522 8.63 -7.30 -25.23
N THR A 523 7.54 -8.06 -25.06
CA THR A 523 7.36 -8.96 -23.91
C THR A 523 8.09 -10.29 -24.10
N VAL A 524 8.33 -10.70 -25.35
CA VAL A 524 9.00 -11.96 -25.69
C VAL A 524 10.49 -11.73 -25.94
N THR A 525 11.34 -12.46 -25.19
CA THR A 525 12.81 -12.32 -25.28
C THR A 525 13.34 -12.61 -26.68
N ALA A 526 12.90 -13.70 -27.33
CA ALA A 526 13.33 -14.06 -28.67
C ALA A 526 12.96 -12.98 -29.71
N CYS A 527 11.77 -12.37 -29.60
CA CYS A 527 11.39 -11.23 -30.45
C CYS A 527 12.30 -10.01 -30.27
N ARG A 528 12.76 -9.71 -29.04
CA ARG A 528 13.73 -8.63 -28.81
C ARG A 528 15.09 -8.97 -29.43
N THR A 529 15.54 -10.21 -29.32
CA THR A 529 16.78 -10.69 -29.98
C THR A 529 16.69 -10.57 -31.50
N SER A 530 15.58 -11.02 -32.11
CA SER A 530 15.35 -10.89 -33.56
C SER A 530 15.27 -9.42 -33.99
N ARG A 531 14.64 -8.56 -33.19
CA ARG A 531 14.61 -7.10 -33.44
C ARG A 531 16.02 -6.54 -33.48
N ASP A 532 16.86 -6.86 -32.50
CA ASP A 532 18.23 -6.35 -32.43
C ASP A 532 19.07 -6.85 -33.61
N SER A 533 18.91 -8.12 -34.00
CA SER A 533 19.56 -8.68 -35.19
C SER A 533 19.14 -7.95 -36.48
N VAL A 534 17.84 -7.76 -36.71
CA VAL A 534 17.33 -7.06 -37.90
C VAL A 534 17.77 -5.59 -37.90
N ALA A 535 17.66 -4.90 -36.77
CA ALA A 535 18.07 -3.50 -36.63
C ALA A 535 19.56 -3.30 -36.91
N ASN A 536 20.42 -4.20 -36.41
CA ASN A 536 21.86 -4.18 -36.69
C ASN A 536 22.16 -4.38 -38.18
N ASN A 537 21.48 -5.34 -38.83
CA ASN A 537 21.66 -5.59 -40.25
C ASN A 537 21.18 -4.41 -41.11
N LEU A 538 20.03 -3.81 -40.80
CA LEU A 538 19.56 -2.61 -41.50
C LEU A 538 20.52 -1.44 -41.33
N SER A 539 21.06 -1.26 -40.13
CA SER A 539 22.07 -0.23 -39.84
C SER A 539 23.34 -0.43 -40.69
N ASN A 540 23.84 -1.67 -40.77
CA ASN A 540 25.01 -2.02 -41.59
C ASN A 540 24.78 -1.79 -43.09
N LEU A 541 23.53 -1.88 -43.54
CA LEU A 541 23.13 -1.60 -44.93
C LEU A 541 22.83 -0.11 -45.18
N GLY A 542 22.96 0.77 -44.18
CA GLY A 542 22.61 2.18 -44.28
C GLY A 542 21.11 2.44 -44.49
N VAL A 543 20.25 1.49 -44.13
CA VAL A 543 18.79 1.60 -44.27
C VAL A 543 18.22 2.25 -43.01
N THR A 544 17.46 3.32 -43.15
CA THR A 544 16.77 3.96 -42.02
C THR A 544 15.57 3.13 -41.58
N PHE A 545 15.33 3.02 -40.28
CA PHE A 545 14.21 2.25 -39.76
C PHE A 545 13.60 2.84 -38.47
N ASP A 546 12.34 2.48 -38.23
CA ASP A 546 11.62 2.74 -36.99
C ASP A 546 11.25 1.42 -36.28
N LEU A 547 11.06 1.48 -34.95
CA LEU A 547 10.69 0.34 -34.13
C LEU A 547 9.28 0.54 -33.55
N TYR A 548 8.38 -0.40 -33.81
CA TYR A 548 7.03 -0.39 -33.25
C TYR A 548 6.81 -1.60 -32.33
N ASN A 549 6.48 -1.33 -31.07
CA ASN A 549 6.12 -2.39 -30.14
C ASN A 549 4.63 -2.74 -30.33
N ARG A 550 4.35 -3.90 -30.93
CA ARG A 550 2.98 -4.35 -31.22
C ARG A 550 2.23 -4.97 -30.04
N LYS A 551 2.88 -5.12 -28.88
CA LYS A 551 2.30 -5.71 -27.65
C LYS A 551 1.72 -7.12 -27.87
N GLY A 552 2.45 -7.96 -28.61
CA GLY A 552 2.06 -9.36 -28.85
C GLY A 552 0.88 -9.54 -29.81
N ASN A 553 0.16 -10.66 -29.65
CA ASN A 553 -1.05 -10.98 -30.42
C ASN A 553 -2.33 -10.40 -29.80
N THR A 554 -2.26 -9.83 -28.59
CA THR A 554 -3.39 -9.15 -27.91
C THR A 554 -3.35 -7.63 -28.03
N GLY A 555 -2.35 -7.07 -28.74
CA GLY A 555 -2.18 -5.62 -28.87
C GLY A 555 -3.39 -4.92 -29.46
N THR A 556 -3.85 -3.87 -28.79
CA THR A 556 -5.08 -3.12 -29.12
C THR A 556 -4.85 -1.82 -29.88
N GLU A 557 -3.59 -1.44 -30.13
CA GLU A 557 -3.24 -0.16 -30.76
C GLU A 557 -3.11 -0.31 -32.28
N SER A 558 -3.80 0.57 -33.02
CA SER A 558 -3.68 0.66 -34.47
C SER A 558 -2.55 1.62 -34.88
N ILE A 559 -1.92 1.32 -36.02
CA ILE A 559 -0.85 2.15 -36.60
C ILE A 559 -1.04 2.25 -38.11
N SER A 560 -0.70 3.40 -38.71
CA SER A 560 -0.62 3.53 -40.16
C SER A 560 0.81 3.26 -40.64
N PHE A 561 0.98 2.22 -41.46
CA PHE A 561 2.27 1.94 -42.11
C PHE A 561 2.46 2.69 -43.43
N ARG A 562 1.55 3.61 -43.81
CA ARG A 562 1.73 4.42 -45.02
C ARG A 562 3.01 5.25 -44.92
N GLY A 563 3.75 5.30 -46.02
CA GLY A 563 5.02 6.04 -46.13
C GLY A 563 6.27 5.21 -45.80
N TYR A 564 6.14 4.01 -45.22
CA TYR A 564 7.24 3.07 -45.12
C TYR A 564 7.41 2.31 -46.44
N LYS A 565 8.66 2.11 -46.89
CA LYS A 565 8.96 1.32 -48.08
C LYS A 565 8.83 -0.17 -47.81
N LYS A 566 9.10 -0.60 -46.57
CA LYS A 566 8.92 -1.99 -46.10
C LYS A 566 8.41 -2.03 -44.66
N VAL A 567 7.57 -3.02 -44.36
CA VAL A 567 7.17 -3.39 -43.00
C VAL A 567 7.74 -4.76 -42.69
N ILE A 568 8.43 -4.89 -41.57
CA ILE A 568 8.93 -6.15 -41.03
C ILE A 568 8.13 -6.48 -39.78
N VAL A 569 7.49 -7.64 -39.72
CA VAL A 569 6.83 -8.15 -38.52
C VAL A 569 7.65 -9.29 -37.96
N LEU A 570 8.03 -9.18 -36.68
CA LEU A 570 8.74 -10.20 -35.94
C LEU A 570 7.79 -10.88 -34.97
N GLY A 571 7.77 -12.21 -34.96
CA GLY A 571 6.96 -13.02 -34.07
C GLY A 571 7.68 -14.27 -33.59
N GLU A 572 7.14 -14.87 -32.54
CA GLU A 572 7.66 -16.07 -31.87
C GLU A 572 6.47 -16.96 -31.49
N GLY A 573 6.53 -18.24 -31.88
CA GLY A 573 5.39 -19.17 -31.77
C GLY A 573 4.08 -18.53 -32.28
N THR A 574 3.02 -18.60 -31.48
CA THR A 574 1.71 -17.98 -31.81
C THR A 574 1.62 -16.48 -31.48
N SER A 575 2.69 -15.82 -31.01
CA SER A 575 2.72 -14.36 -30.90
C SER A 575 3.19 -13.76 -32.22
N ILE A 576 2.35 -13.77 -33.26
CA ILE A 576 2.69 -13.19 -34.57
C ILE A 576 2.07 -11.79 -34.77
N MET A 577 0.74 -11.67 -34.65
CA MET A 577 0.03 -10.39 -34.81
C MET A 577 -1.37 -10.45 -34.21
N SER A 578 -1.87 -9.31 -33.74
CA SER A 578 -3.27 -9.11 -33.33
C SER A 578 -4.19 -8.86 -34.52
N ASN A 579 -5.50 -8.90 -34.29
CA ASN A 579 -6.50 -8.51 -35.30
C ASN A 579 -6.29 -7.06 -35.77
N ILE A 580 -6.02 -6.14 -34.85
CA ILE A 580 -5.80 -4.72 -35.16
C ILE A 580 -4.53 -4.52 -35.99
N LEU A 581 -3.45 -5.25 -35.67
CA LEU A 581 -2.24 -5.19 -36.48
C LEU A 581 -2.48 -5.71 -37.91
N LYS A 582 -3.26 -6.79 -38.08
CA LYS A 582 -3.65 -7.29 -39.40
C LYS A 582 -4.40 -6.24 -40.20
N ASP A 583 -5.32 -5.52 -39.58
CA ASP A 583 -6.09 -4.48 -40.27
C ASP A 583 -5.19 -3.30 -40.73
N SER A 584 -4.24 -2.90 -39.90
CA SER A 584 -3.18 -1.95 -40.27
C SER A 584 -2.34 -2.45 -41.46
N LEU A 585 -1.97 -3.73 -41.47
CA LEU A 585 -1.20 -4.35 -42.55
C LEU A 585 -2.01 -4.46 -43.85
N LYS A 586 -3.28 -4.89 -43.77
CA LYS A 586 -4.21 -4.92 -44.92
C LYS A 586 -4.32 -3.55 -45.56
N SER A 587 -4.54 -2.50 -44.76
CA SER A 587 -4.60 -1.13 -45.27
C SER A 587 -3.31 -0.69 -45.94
N TYR A 588 -2.16 -1.12 -45.44
CA TYR A 588 -0.86 -0.81 -46.03
C TYR A 588 -0.61 -1.56 -47.34
N LEU A 589 -0.92 -2.86 -47.39
CA LEU A 589 -0.78 -3.67 -48.59
C LEU A 589 -1.72 -3.18 -49.71
N ALA A 590 -2.96 -2.84 -49.37
CA ALA A 590 -3.93 -2.28 -50.32
C ALA A 590 -3.56 -0.87 -50.82
N ALA A 591 -2.69 -0.15 -50.12
CA ALA A 591 -2.22 1.17 -50.53
C ALA A 591 -1.11 1.14 -51.60
N GLY A 592 -0.54 -0.05 -51.89
CA GLY A 592 0.49 -0.20 -52.93
C GLY A 592 -0.08 0.05 -54.33
N THR A 593 0.71 0.67 -55.20
CA THR A 593 0.38 0.86 -56.62
C THR A 593 1.23 -0.05 -57.50
N ALA A 594 0.91 -0.12 -58.80
CA ALA A 594 1.72 -0.87 -59.77
C ALA A 594 3.18 -0.38 -59.83
N SER A 595 3.41 0.92 -59.60
CA SER A 595 4.74 1.55 -59.61
C SER A 595 5.44 1.54 -58.25
N VAL A 596 4.70 1.52 -57.14
CA VAL A 596 5.26 1.46 -55.78
C VAL A 596 4.52 0.37 -54.99
N LYS A 597 5.07 -0.84 -55.01
CA LYS A 597 4.52 -1.97 -54.26
C LYS A 597 4.83 -1.86 -52.78
N SER A 598 3.80 -1.97 -51.94
CA SER A 598 3.96 -2.21 -50.50
C SER A 598 4.66 -3.54 -50.27
N LYS A 599 5.65 -3.57 -49.38
CA LYS A 599 6.43 -4.77 -49.06
C LYS A 599 6.26 -5.13 -47.59
N LEU A 600 5.85 -6.37 -47.34
CA LEU A 600 5.72 -6.96 -46.00
C LEU A 600 6.67 -8.16 -45.91
N ILE A 601 7.44 -8.21 -44.84
CA ILE A 601 8.28 -9.34 -44.47
C ILE A 601 7.80 -9.82 -43.10
N ILE A 602 7.57 -11.11 -42.94
CA ILE A 602 7.18 -11.72 -41.66
C ILE A 602 8.27 -12.71 -41.29
N PHE A 603 8.89 -12.51 -40.14
CA PHE A 603 9.74 -13.50 -39.49
C PHE A 603 8.97 -14.04 -38.28
N GLY A 604 8.70 -15.33 -38.28
CA GLY A 604 8.06 -15.99 -37.15
C GLY A 604 7.82 -17.46 -37.42
N GLU A 605 7.72 -18.22 -36.34
CA GLU A 605 7.28 -19.61 -36.35
C GLU A 605 5.74 -19.66 -36.41
N ASP A 606 5.15 -20.78 -36.79
CA ASP A 606 3.70 -21.00 -36.67
C ASP A 606 2.79 -19.97 -37.36
N VAL A 607 3.29 -19.21 -38.35
CA VAL A 607 2.53 -18.13 -39.01
C VAL A 607 1.23 -18.66 -39.62
N GLY A 608 1.28 -19.81 -40.31
CA GLY A 608 0.09 -20.47 -40.82
C GLY A 608 -0.83 -20.98 -39.73
N TYR A 609 -0.27 -21.60 -38.68
CA TYR A 609 -1.02 -22.12 -37.53
C TYR A 609 -1.77 -21.00 -36.79
N HIS A 610 -1.18 -19.81 -36.72
CA HIS A 610 -1.75 -18.63 -36.10
C HIS A 610 -2.80 -17.95 -36.99
N LEU A 611 -2.57 -17.84 -38.29
CA LEU A 611 -3.39 -16.99 -39.18
C LEU A 611 -4.47 -17.74 -39.98
N ASP A 612 -4.33 -19.03 -40.28
CA ASP A 612 -5.23 -19.74 -41.21
C ASP A 612 -5.77 -21.08 -40.67
N ARG A 613 -5.39 -21.50 -39.46
CA ARG A 613 -5.95 -22.70 -38.81
C ARG A 613 -7.35 -22.45 -38.25
N THR A 614 -8.31 -23.34 -38.56
CA THR A 614 -9.72 -23.28 -38.12
C THR A 614 -9.92 -23.06 -36.61
N GLY A 615 -8.98 -23.50 -35.77
CA GLY A 615 -9.04 -23.36 -34.31
C GLY A 615 -8.27 -22.17 -33.72
N SER A 616 -7.70 -21.28 -34.55
CA SER A 616 -7.00 -20.10 -34.06
C SER A 616 -7.97 -19.00 -33.64
N THR A 617 -7.77 -18.41 -32.46
CA THR A 617 -8.50 -17.21 -32.01
C THR A 617 -8.16 -15.96 -32.84
N TYR A 618 -7.10 -16.02 -33.66
CA TYR A 618 -6.64 -14.95 -34.54
C TYR A 618 -6.73 -15.33 -36.02
N ILE A 619 -7.58 -16.30 -36.36
CA ILE A 619 -7.82 -16.72 -37.75
C ILE A 619 -8.26 -15.54 -38.63
N ASP A 620 -7.69 -15.46 -39.82
CA ASP A 620 -8.04 -14.51 -40.88
C ASP A 620 -7.62 -15.08 -42.23
N THR A 621 -8.41 -16.04 -42.70
CA THR A 621 -8.16 -16.79 -43.94
C THR A 621 -8.14 -15.88 -45.17
N THR A 622 -8.92 -14.80 -45.16
CA THR A 622 -8.91 -13.78 -46.22
C THR A 622 -7.57 -13.06 -46.27
N PHE A 623 -6.99 -12.68 -45.12
CA PHE A 623 -5.65 -12.09 -45.11
C PHE A 623 -4.58 -13.10 -45.52
N ALA A 624 -4.58 -14.29 -44.92
CA ALA A 624 -3.57 -15.32 -45.20
C ALA A 624 -3.56 -15.76 -46.66
N ARG A 625 -4.71 -16.15 -47.21
CA ARG A 625 -4.82 -16.69 -48.57
C ARG A 625 -4.92 -15.59 -49.62
N GLY A 626 -5.64 -14.51 -49.33
CA GLY A 626 -5.89 -13.43 -50.27
C GLY A 626 -4.76 -12.42 -50.36
N SER A 627 -4.25 -11.95 -49.22
CA SER A 627 -3.20 -10.91 -49.19
C SER A 627 -1.78 -11.49 -49.12
N LEU A 628 -1.57 -12.57 -48.36
CA LEU A 628 -0.23 -13.17 -48.16
C LEU A 628 0.04 -14.35 -49.10
N GLY A 629 -1.00 -14.95 -49.68
CA GLY A 629 -0.89 -16.00 -50.70
C GLY A 629 -0.50 -17.38 -50.16
N PHE A 630 -0.73 -17.67 -48.87
CA PHE A 630 -0.48 -19.00 -48.30
C PHE A 630 -1.73 -19.59 -47.64
N SER A 631 -1.77 -20.92 -47.51
CA SER A 631 -2.78 -21.67 -46.76
C SER A 631 -2.10 -22.54 -45.73
N PHE A 632 -2.63 -22.58 -44.50
CA PHE A 632 -2.20 -23.57 -43.51
C PHE A 632 -2.77 -24.94 -43.87
N ILE A 633 -1.91 -25.96 -43.86
CA ILE A 633 -2.29 -27.33 -44.20
C ILE A 633 -2.22 -28.22 -42.96
N ALA A 634 -1.08 -28.25 -42.29
CA ALA A 634 -0.85 -29.03 -41.09
C ALA A 634 0.28 -28.44 -40.24
N ASP A 635 0.30 -28.77 -38.95
CA ASP A 635 1.39 -28.42 -38.03
C ASP A 635 2.51 -29.49 -38.07
N ARG A 636 3.70 -29.14 -37.59
CA ARG A 636 4.79 -30.09 -37.45
C ARG A 636 4.39 -31.21 -36.48
N PRO A 637 4.54 -32.49 -36.84
CA PRO A 637 4.30 -33.59 -35.89
C PRO A 637 5.29 -33.49 -34.71
N GLY A 638 4.78 -33.54 -33.48
CA GLY A 638 5.51 -33.20 -32.25
C GLY A 638 6.78 -34.02 -31.95
N THR A 639 7.69 -33.36 -31.24
CA THR A 639 8.98 -33.79 -30.63
C THR A 639 10.16 -34.15 -31.56
N LEU A 640 11.13 -33.21 -31.60
CA LEU A 640 12.57 -33.33 -31.87
C LEU A 640 13.01 -34.04 -33.17
N GLY A 641 13.45 -33.24 -34.14
CA GLY A 641 14.20 -33.69 -35.32
C GLY A 641 13.62 -33.23 -36.65
N THR A 642 14.49 -32.91 -37.61
CA THR A 642 14.23 -32.41 -38.97
C THR A 642 13.38 -33.38 -39.77
N ARG A 643 12.07 -33.48 -39.49
CA ARG A 643 11.12 -34.27 -40.26
C ARG A 643 10.18 -33.30 -40.96
N GLY A 644 10.18 -33.32 -42.29
CA GLY A 644 9.15 -32.66 -43.11
C GLY A 644 7.77 -33.27 -42.85
N LEU A 645 6.71 -32.63 -43.36
CA LEU A 645 5.34 -33.13 -43.25
C LEU A 645 5.23 -34.52 -43.91
N ILE A 646 5.06 -35.59 -43.12
CA ILE A 646 4.88 -36.96 -43.65
C ILE A 646 3.38 -37.23 -43.80
N GLY A 647 2.94 -37.60 -45.00
CA GLY A 647 1.55 -38.03 -45.26
C GLY A 647 0.57 -36.92 -45.62
N VAL A 648 1.05 -35.70 -45.87
CA VAL A 648 0.24 -34.58 -46.37
C VAL A 648 0.48 -34.45 -47.87
N THR A 649 -0.53 -34.76 -48.69
CA THR A 649 -0.48 -34.48 -50.14
C THR A 649 -0.68 -32.98 -50.35
N THR A 650 0.42 -32.23 -50.48
CA THR A 650 0.33 -30.87 -51.04
C THR A 650 -0.01 -31.00 -52.52
N ASN A 651 -0.88 -30.11 -53.02
CA ASN A 651 -1.27 -30.08 -54.44
C ASN A 651 0.04 -29.98 -55.28
N PRO A 652 0.20 -30.66 -56.44
CA PRO A 652 1.49 -30.80 -57.15
C PRO A 652 2.18 -29.48 -57.55
N ASN A 653 1.47 -28.36 -57.45
CA ASN A 653 1.94 -27.02 -57.80
C ASN A 653 2.18 -26.11 -56.57
N VAL A 654 2.14 -26.64 -55.35
CA VAL A 654 2.33 -25.88 -54.11
C VAL A 654 3.70 -26.20 -53.53
N ALA A 655 4.59 -25.19 -53.53
CA ALA A 655 5.88 -25.30 -52.86
C ALA A 655 5.67 -25.45 -51.34
N ASP A 656 6.35 -26.44 -50.73
CA ASP A 656 6.43 -26.58 -49.28
C ASP A 656 7.23 -25.40 -48.68
N SER A 657 6.92 -25.01 -47.44
CA SER A 657 7.81 -24.15 -46.67
C SER A 657 9.07 -24.95 -46.35
N THR A 658 10.07 -24.90 -47.22
CA THR A 658 11.37 -25.48 -46.94
C THR A 658 11.89 -24.83 -45.66
N ALA A 659 12.33 -25.65 -44.70
CA ALA A 659 13.08 -25.16 -43.55
C ALA A 659 14.18 -24.22 -44.06
N GLY A 660 14.22 -22.99 -43.53
CA GLY A 660 15.37 -22.11 -43.72
C GLY A 660 16.66 -22.80 -43.24
N PRO A 661 17.83 -22.33 -43.70
CA PRO A 661 19.11 -22.94 -43.37
C PRO A 661 19.34 -23.13 -41.87
#